data_AF-A0A4W5NKJ9-F1
#
_entry.id   AF-A0A4W5NKJ9-F1
#
_cell.length_a   1.000
_cell.length_b   1.000
_cell.length_c   1.000
_cell.angle_alpha   90.00
_cell.angle_beta   90.00
_cell.angle_gamma   90.00
#
_symmetry.space_group_name_H-M   'P 1'
#
loop_
_entity.id
_entity.type
_entity.pdbx_description
1 polymer ?
#
loop_
_entity_poly.entity_id
_entity_poly.type
_entity_poly.pdbx_seq_one_letter_code
_entity_poly.pdbx_strand_id
1 'polypeptide(L)'
;MATGAGWQQYYSPAAGNPSSGAGKYNSGSSSTMSYQSGITMEYTQDLHLKMSKKIAQLTKVIYALNTKNDEHEAAIQILKEAHEEEVQQILSETREKIMQYKSKISDEMDLKQRIQSMEESMELHERMKRQALAEFETYRQRVEDMQLCTEAQHTQRVVTMSREVEEMRRSFEEKLRFFGTAQAQFEQEKKLALEELKANHRQEVSELLRSHQSQNQNHSKDQEKLGQLHKAEVESLSERVEEVKGDKKRLVEEYETKLNKAQAFYERELEAMKRTQQLTADNLQAWKKTEAELRREFQMQEAALQKTLGKLRSELQRVQEEAREHREKSHKLQASLTAAESNIKDLSKQLDEVTQDAEIVEIRQKEAECELEATRDRVQQQATEILLKASHIGSLQATQMTHEAAIRDLESEKSRLKDKVIRLEEERGALQNKTHALDDRQRQQILSLEKTLREEKQVYEKEMVNMRAKYEDDAAHFKESQTRALEELSKKHWTTLENTQTTAEKEKSRLLADMEQQFERERLSLEEQENHLRQQLDSLKEELATKLEQANQEVLRLQELVKEGEQGMGTAEGHITNLKEAQDKLAEELDATRARLRETSNLLTALQGEMEAQKKQHEAKVITTKEDEKLKMDKMALELELKWTETLRQECKKLREELREDHEDDKRAALTQLAQNKEQELGSARESWQRKVEDLLEQISLLKQSLEMQLSQSQSSLQQLQAQFSQEREHLSQQLQELQLEYQRREHSLQDAHCCAMQDLEETRQHDLKELEQRLRQQHHMELQSVREAHRHSIETLKQQSEQELQTLRFELEDEGKAMLASLRSELNHLHASAIEQLRQTHQQETAAAKLELENALENSRIQERELLGRISDLQEEVVRRKNHIAELDHEIHTLNENINTLTRELELKGKEVLKIRSEANQQIRAHEQDLCKKHEREMAEMNAMHNRETQNMLCDFNKAQELLKDKISALQVLLEGTEDKFRNRESRPEDLQVIAELKDMVTERESLVKKLVDDKKFYQLELVNRETNFNKVFNTSPNVGVINPLIKPS
;
A
#
# COMPACT_ATOMS: atom_id res chain seq x y z
N MET A 1 -47.80 -47.93 -35.55
CA MET A 1 -46.50 -48.40 -36.09
C MET A 1 -45.93 -49.33 -35.02
N ALA A 2 -45.64 -50.63 -35.21
CA ALA A 2 -45.10 -51.38 -36.37
C ALA A 2 -43.62 -51.05 -36.64
N THR A 3 -42.67 -51.99 -36.82
CA THR A 3 -42.76 -53.48 -36.80
C THR A 3 -41.38 -54.16 -36.79
N GLY A 4 -41.25 -55.34 -36.14
CA GLY A 4 -40.44 -56.51 -36.59
C GLY A 4 -38.90 -56.49 -36.45
N ALA A 5 -38.15 -57.57 -36.78
CA ALA A 5 -38.49 -59.01 -36.92
C ALA A 5 -37.22 -59.91 -37.15
N GLY A 6 -37.26 -61.20 -36.76
CA GLY A 6 -36.24 -62.27 -37.07
C GLY A 6 -36.20 -63.36 -35.96
N TRP A 7 -36.58 -64.65 -36.07
CA TRP A 7 -36.35 -65.77 -37.04
C TRP A 7 -34.90 -66.33 -36.95
N GLN A 8 -34.55 -67.63 -36.75
CA GLN A 8 -35.15 -69.01 -36.79
C GLN A 8 -34.44 -69.95 -35.74
N GLN A 9 -34.65 -71.29 -35.53
CA GLN A 9 -35.76 -72.29 -35.57
C GLN A 9 -35.17 -73.72 -35.22
N TYR A 10 -35.99 -74.79 -35.08
CA TYR A 10 -35.68 -76.27 -35.02
C TYR A 10 -35.23 -76.92 -33.67
N TYR A 11 -35.62 -78.15 -33.24
CA TYR A 11 -36.77 -79.07 -33.55
C TYR A 11 -36.78 -80.35 -32.62
N SER A 12 -37.95 -80.81 -32.12
CA SER A 12 -38.41 -82.22 -31.82
C SER A 12 -37.53 -83.28 -31.06
N PRO A 13 -38.04 -84.47 -30.61
CA PRO A 13 -39.42 -85.00 -30.48
C PRO A 13 -39.77 -85.74 -29.13
N ALA A 14 -41.02 -86.27 -29.04
CA ALA A 14 -41.46 -87.55 -28.43
C ALA A 14 -41.60 -87.81 -26.89
N ALA A 15 -42.86 -88.01 -26.46
CA ALA A 15 -43.47 -89.14 -25.69
C ALA A 15 -42.97 -89.63 -24.30
N GLY A 16 -43.92 -89.92 -23.37
CA GLY A 16 -43.68 -90.71 -22.14
C GLY A 16 -44.79 -90.73 -21.06
N ASN A 17 -45.78 -91.63 -21.19
CA ASN A 17 -46.94 -91.99 -20.31
C ASN A 17 -46.70 -92.12 -18.76
N PRO A 18 -47.73 -92.38 -17.89
CA PRO A 18 -49.19 -92.61 -18.10
C PRO A 18 -50.14 -91.65 -17.33
N SER A 19 -51.33 -91.26 -17.85
CA SER A 19 -52.66 -91.92 -17.81
C SER A 19 -53.25 -92.17 -16.40
N SER A 20 -54.41 -91.65 -15.93
CA SER A 20 -55.76 -91.34 -16.48
C SER A 20 -56.79 -92.50 -16.47
N GLY A 21 -57.87 -92.34 -15.69
CA GLY A 21 -59.05 -93.23 -15.62
C GLY A 21 -59.75 -93.12 -14.25
N ALA A 22 -60.98 -92.66 -14.02
CA ALA A 22 -62.24 -92.44 -14.78
C ALA A 22 -63.32 -93.56 -14.64
N GLY A 23 -64.27 -93.34 -13.73
CA GLY A 23 -65.51 -94.13 -13.56
C GLY A 23 -65.40 -95.38 -12.66
N LYS A 24 -66.47 -95.88 -12.01
CA LYS A 24 -67.91 -95.74 -12.28
C LYS A 24 -68.79 -95.90 -11.00
N TYR A 25 -70.08 -95.57 -11.17
CA TYR A 25 -71.18 -95.91 -10.25
C TYR A 25 -71.55 -97.41 -10.27
N ASN A 26 -71.99 -97.93 -9.12
CA ASN A 26 -73.22 -98.74 -8.86
C ASN A 26 -73.13 -99.26 -7.40
N SER A 27 -74.11 -99.22 -6.49
CA SER A 27 -75.59 -99.24 -6.49
C SER A 27 -76.22 -100.65 -6.30
N GLY A 28 -76.83 -100.88 -5.14
CA GLY A 28 -77.65 -102.07 -4.83
C GLY A 28 -76.85 -103.34 -4.44
N SER A 29 -77.46 -104.33 -3.78
CA SER A 29 -78.81 -104.36 -3.19
C SER A 29 -78.98 -105.49 -2.16
N SER A 30 -79.72 -105.17 -1.09
CA SER A 30 -80.62 -105.99 -0.26
C SER A 30 -80.78 -107.50 -0.50
N SER A 31 -81.06 -108.20 0.62
CA SER A 31 -81.65 -109.55 0.73
C SER A 31 -80.67 -110.72 0.48
N THR A 32 -80.86 -111.93 1.02
CA THR A 32 -82.07 -112.52 1.63
C THR A 32 -81.74 -113.38 2.85
N MET A 33 -82.73 -113.57 3.74
CA MET A 33 -82.72 -114.61 4.79
C MET A 33 -82.54 -116.03 4.22
N SER A 34 -81.92 -116.92 5.00
CA SER A 34 -82.20 -118.36 4.93
C SER A 34 -82.30 -118.91 6.34
N TYR A 35 -83.44 -119.52 6.66
CA TYR A 35 -83.60 -120.35 7.86
C TYR A 35 -82.73 -121.60 7.75
N GLN A 36 -82.25 -122.10 8.88
CA GLN A 36 -82.30 -123.54 9.12
C GLN A 36 -82.59 -123.84 10.60
N SER A 37 -83.41 -124.84 10.84
CA SER A 37 -84.10 -125.04 12.12
C SER A 37 -83.33 -125.90 13.11
N GLY A 38 -83.50 -125.60 14.39
CA GLY A 38 -83.56 -126.61 15.45
C GLY A 38 -82.25 -126.98 16.15
N ILE A 39 -82.06 -126.41 17.34
CA ILE A 39 -82.03 -127.23 18.57
C ILE A 39 -82.97 -126.56 19.58
N THR A 40 -84.00 -127.29 20.00
CA THR A 40 -84.81 -126.94 21.17
C THR A 40 -84.06 -127.34 22.43
N MET A 41 -83.38 -126.38 23.07
CA MET A 41 -82.97 -126.50 24.46
C MET A 41 -83.82 -125.56 25.31
N GLU A 42 -84.35 -126.07 26.41
CA GLU A 42 -85.21 -125.34 27.33
C GLU A 42 -84.39 -124.30 28.13
N TYR A 43 -84.22 -123.10 27.55
CA TYR A 43 -83.74 -121.95 28.29
C TYR A 43 -84.81 -121.51 29.30
N THR A 44 -84.68 -122.01 30.53
CA THR A 44 -85.53 -121.60 31.64
C THR A 44 -85.50 -120.08 31.81
N GLN A 45 -86.63 -119.51 32.23
CA GLN A 45 -86.80 -118.05 32.32
C GLN A 45 -85.75 -117.37 33.23
N ASP A 46 -85.26 -118.08 34.25
CA ASP A 46 -84.14 -117.69 35.11
C ASP A 46 -82.80 -117.61 34.37
N LEU A 47 -82.50 -118.54 33.45
CA LEU A 47 -81.27 -118.49 32.64
C LEU A 47 -81.30 -117.30 31.66
N HIS A 48 -82.44 -117.02 31.03
CA HIS A 48 -82.62 -115.83 30.20
C HIS A 48 -82.48 -114.53 31.02
N LEU A 49 -83.04 -114.49 32.24
CA LEU A 49 -82.94 -113.33 33.13
C LEU A 49 -81.51 -113.14 33.68
N LYS A 50 -80.76 -114.23 33.89
CA LYS A 50 -79.32 -114.20 34.20
C LYS A 50 -78.50 -113.70 33.01
N MET A 51 -78.79 -114.12 31.78
CA MET A 51 -78.18 -113.54 30.58
C MET A 51 -78.49 -112.04 30.46
N SER A 52 -79.75 -111.62 30.59
CA SER A 52 -80.14 -110.20 30.52
C SER A 52 -79.44 -109.35 31.60
N LYS A 53 -79.28 -109.86 32.83
CA LYS A 53 -78.48 -109.19 33.87
C LYS A 53 -76.98 -109.13 33.53
N LYS A 54 -76.42 -110.20 32.96
CA LYS A 54 -75.02 -110.24 32.51
C LYS A 54 -74.77 -109.25 31.37
N ILE A 55 -75.69 -109.18 30.40
CA ILE A 55 -75.69 -108.22 29.29
C ILE A 55 -75.80 -106.80 29.85
N ALA A 56 -76.78 -106.50 30.71
CA ALA A 56 -76.92 -105.16 31.30
C ALA A 56 -75.70 -104.72 32.13
N GLN A 57 -75.05 -105.63 32.86
CA GLN A 57 -73.78 -105.36 33.52
C GLN A 57 -72.65 -105.08 32.52
N LEU A 58 -72.53 -105.89 31.46
CA LEU A 58 -71.54 -105.66 30.39
C LEU A 58 -71.79 -104.35 29.66
N THR A 59 -73.04 -104.02 29.28
CA THR A 59 -73.41 -102.74 28.68
C THR A 59 -73.08 -101.57 29.59
N LYS A 60 -73.32 -101.68 30.91
CA LYS A 60 -72.95 -100.60 31.86
C LYS A 60 -71.44 -100.45 32.03
N VAL A 61 -70.68 -101.55 32.00
CA VAL A 61 -69.20 -101.51 32.03
C VAL A 61 -68.63 -100.99 30.71
N ILE A 62 -69.17 -101.39 29.57
CA ILE A 62 -68.80 -100.87 28.25
C ILE A 62 -69.12 -99.38 28.16
N TYR A 63 -70.30 -98.93 28.60
CA TYR A 63 -70.63 -97.51 28.64
C TYR A 63 -69.66 -96.73 29.52
N ALA A 64 -69.37 -97.21 30.75
CA ALA A 64 -68.42 -96.53 31.64
C ALA A 64 -66.96 -96.54 31.12
N LEU A 65 -66.55 -97.59 30.41
CA LEU A 65 -65.24 -97.66 29.75
C LEU A 65 -65.18 -96.74 28.53
N ASN A 66 -66.24 -96.69 27.72
CA ASN A 66 -66.34 -95.80 26.57
C ASN A 66 -66.36 -94.34 27.03
N THR A 67 -67.25 -93.92 27.93
CA THR A 67 -67.25 -92.54 28.46
C THR A 67 -65.90 -92.14 29.03
N LYS A 68 -65.20 -93.06 29.73
CA LYS A 68 -63.84 -92.79 30.22
C LYS A 68 -62.78 -92.75 29.11
N ASN A 69 -62.96 -93.51 28.03
CA ASN A 69 -62.13 -93.43 26.84
C ASN A 69 -62.39 -92.11 26.07
N ASP A 70 -63.64 -91.69 25.94
CA ASP A 70 -64.04 -90.41 25.35
C ASP A 70 -63.48 -89.23 26.18
N GLU A 71 -63.53 -89.31 27.52
CA GLU A 71 -62.86 -88.38 28.44
C GLU A 71 -61.33 -88.36 28.26
N HIS A 72 -60.70 -89.52 28.05
CA HIS A 72 -59.27 -89.62 27.80
C HIS A 72 -58.88 -89.11 26.40
N GLU A 73 -59.67 -89.36 25.37
CA GLU A 73 -59.47 -88.84 24.02
C GLU A 73 -59.66 -87.31 23.98
N ALA A 74 -60.66 -86.77 24.69
CA ALA A 74 -60.83 -85.34 24.87
C ALA A 74 -59.66 -84.70 25.63
N ALA A 75 -59.17 -85.32 26.71
CA ALA A 75 -58.00 -84.84 27.45
C ALA A 75 -56.70 -84.88 26.61
N ILE A 76 -56.53 -85.93 25.78
CA ILE A 76 -55.42 -86.03 24.81
C ILE A 76 -55.57 -84.96 23.71
N GLN A 77 -56.78 -84.65 23.27
CA GLN A 77 -57.02 -83.64 22.24
C GLN A 77 -56.72 -82.23 22.76
N ILE A 78 -57.20 -81.87 23.95
CA ILE A 78 -56.86 -80.59 24.62
C ILE A 78 -55.34 -80.46 24.82
N LEU A 79 -54.66 -81.55 25.19
CA LEU A 79 -53.19 -81.54 25.36
C LEU A 79 -52.43 -81.36 24.04
N LYS A 80 -52.95 -81.86 22.90
CA LYS A 80 -52.39 -81.58 21.58
C LYS A 80 -52.62 -80.13 21.19
N GLU A 81 -53.83 -79.62 21.38
CA GLU A 81 -54.20 -78.24 21.03
C GLU A 81 -53.32 -77.24 21.80
N ALA A 82 -53.14 -77.44 23.11
CA ALA A 82 -52.20 -76.65 23.91
C ALA A 82 -50.74 -76.75 23.42
N HIS A 83 -50.26 -77.93 23.02
CA HIS A 83 -48.92 -78.08 22.46
C HIS A 83 -48.78 -77.45 21.06
N GLU A 84 -49.82 -77.47 20.23
CA GLU A 84 -49.84 -76.79 18.93
C GLU A 84 -49.88 -75.26 19.09
N GLU A 85 -50.56 -74.74 20.12
CA GLU A 85 -50.51 -73.33 20.53
C GLU A 85 -49.11 -72.93 21.04
N GLU A 86 -48.49 -73.71 21.94
CA GLU A 86 -47.10 -73.47 22.40
C GLU A 86 -46.10 -73.47 21.23
N VAL A 87 -46.21 -74.43 20.31
CA VAL A 87 -45.36 -74.50 19.12
C VAL A 87 -45.60 -73.31 18.20
N GLN A 88 -46.85 -72.86 18.02
CA GLN A 88 -47.15 -71.66 17.24
C GLN A 88 -46.60 -70.38 17.90
N GLN A 89 -46.68 -70.25 19.23
CA GLN A 89 -46.09 -69.12 19.96
C GLN A 89 -44.55 -69.11 19.84
N ILE A 90 -43.89 -70.26 20.02
CA ILE A 90 -42.43 -70.36 19.86
C ILE A 90 -42.03 -70.01 18.41
N LEU A 91 -42.83 -70.41 17.42
CA LEU A 91 -42.61 -70.06 16.02
C LEU A 91 -42.90 -68.58 15.71
N SER A 92 -43.84 -67.91 16.38
CA SER A 92 -44.05 -66.46 16.22
C SER A 92 -42.93 -65.66 16.89
N GLU A 93 -42.57 -65.98 18.13
CA GLU A 93 -41.50 -65.31 18.85
C GLU A 93 -40.14 -65.46 18.16
N THR A 94 -39.82 -66.64 17.61
CA THR A 94 -38.57 -66.84 16.88
C THR A 94 -38.55 -66.11 15.54
N ARG A 95 -39.68 -66.05 14.81
CA ARG A 95 -39.81 -65.20 13.61
C ARG A 95 -39.62 -63.72 13.93
N GLU A 96 -40.23 -63.23 15.01
CA GLU A 96 -40.10 -61.84 15.44
C GLU A 96 -38.66 -61.51 15.82
N LYS A 97 -38.01 -62.34 16.66
CA LYS A 97 -36.59 -62.20 17.02
C LYS A 97 -35.69 -62.20 15.77
N ILE A 98 -35.97 -63.06 14.79
CA ILE A 98 -35.26 -63.07 13.48
C ILE A 98 -35.50 -61.77 12.68
N MET A 99 -36.71 -61.21 12.68
CA MET A 99 -36.98 -59.91 12.05
C MET A 99 -36.26 -58.76 12.77
N GLN A 100 -36.26 -58.73 14.10
CA GLN A 100 -35.53 -57.74 14.88
C GLN A 100 -34.01 -57.80 14.64
N TYR A 101 -33.41 -59.00 14.54
CA TYR A 101 -32.01 -59.14 14.14
C TYR A 101 -31.74 -58.73 12.69
N LYS A 102 -32.66 -59.01 11.75
CA LYS A 102 -32.54 -58.54 10.37
C LYS A 102 -32.62 -57.02 10.24
N SER A 103 -33.50 -56.36 11.01
CA SER A 103 -33.54 -54.89 11.10
C SER A 103 -32.17 -54.37 11.55
N LYS A 104 -31.68 -54.82 12.71
CA LYS A 104 -30.39 -54.38 13.27
C LYS A 104 -29.20 -54.60 12.34
N ILE A 105 -29.22 -55.66 11.53
CA ILE A 105 -28.19 -55.91 10.50
C ILE A 105 -28.32 -54.92 9.33
N SER A 106 -29.54 -54.56 8.91
CA SER A 106 -29.77 -53.47 7.94
C SER A 106 -29.30 -52.14 8.50
N ASP A 107 -29.73 -51.80 9.73
CA ASP A 107 -29.35 -50.57 10.44
C ASP A 107 -27.82 -50.46 10.56
N GLU A 108 -27.12 -51.55 10.90
CA GLU A 108 -25.65 -51.61 10.88
C GLU A 108 -25.03 -51.47 9.48
N MET A 109 -25.65 -52.00 8.43
CA MET A 109 -25.16 -51.88 7.06
C MET A 109 -25.33 -50.45 6.53
N ASP A 110 -26.45 -49.80 6.82
CA ASP A 110 -26.74 -48.43 6.43
C ASP A 110 -25.85 -47.44 7.21
N LEU A 111 -25.59 -47.71 8.50
CA LEU A 111 -24.58 -46.98 9.28
C LEU A 111 -23.16 -47.15 8.71
N LYS A 112 -22.76 -48.37 8.29
CA LYS A 112 -21.45 -48.61 7.66
C LYS A 112 -21.31 -47.90 6.32
N GLN A 113 -22.34 -47.93 5.47
CA GLN A 113 -22.38 -47.13 4.23
C GLN A 113 -22.31 -45.63 4.51
N ARG A 114 -22.99 -45.14 5.55
CA ARG A 114 -22.95 -43.73 5.92
C ARG A 114 -21.58 -43.31 6.47
N ILE A 115 -20.93 -44.15 7.27
CA ILE A 115 -19.56 -43.93 7.75
C ILE A 115 -18.60 -43.89 6.57
N GLN A 116 -18.61 -44.89 5.68
CA GLN A 116 -17.75 -44.92 4.49
C GLN A 116 -17.96 -43.69 3.59
N SER A 117 -19.21 -43.28 3.36
CA SER A 117 -19.52 -42.07 2.60
C SER A 117 -18.98 -40.79 3.26
N MET A 118 -19.00 -40.70 4.59
CA MET A 118 -18.39 -39.59 5.32
C MET A 118 -16.86 -39.64 5.25
N GLU A 119 -16.24 -40.82 5.40
CA GLU A 119 -14.79 -41.02 5.27
C GLU A 119 -14.29 -40.63 3.86
N GLU A 120 -14.96 -41.10 2.80
CA GLU A 120 -14.66 -40.72 1.41
C GLU A 120 -14.79 -39.20 1.19
N SER A 121 -15.81 -38.56 1.78
CA SER A 121 -15.98 -37.10 1.72
C SER A 121 -14.91 -36.33 2.51
N MET A 122 -14.45 -36.87 3.63
CA MET A 122 -13.37 -36.30 4.44
C MET A 122 -12.03 -36.44 3.73
N GLU A 123 -11.72 -37.59 3.13
CA GLU A 123 -10.53 -37.75 2.30
C GLU A 123 -10.54 -36.78 1.10
N LEU A 124 -11.70 -36.60 0.45
CA LEU A 124 -11.84 -35.63 -0.65
C LEU A 124 -11.57 -34.19 -0.17
N HIS A 125 -12.14 -33.80 0.97
CA HIS A 125 -11.86 -32.49 1.57
C HIS A 125 -10.40 -32.33 1.99
N GLU A 126 -9.74 -33.37 2.51
CA GLU A 126 -8.30 -33.32 2.78
C GLU A 126 -7.46 -33.22 1.50
N ARG A 127 -7.84 -33.94 0.42
CA ARG A 127 -7.17 -33.84 -0.89
C ARG A 127 -7.28 -32.41 -1.44
N MET A 128 -8.48 -31.83 -1.42
CA MET A 128 -8.71 -30.43 -1.81
C MET A 128 -7.93 -29.44 -0.93
N LYS A 129 -7.86 -29.67 0.39
CA LYS A 129 -7.06 -28.85 1.32
C LYS A 129 -5.56 -28.94 1.01
N ARG A 130 -5.04 -30.13 0.73
CA ARG A 130 -3.63 -30.34 0.32
C ARG A 130 -3.33 -29.68 -1.02
N GLN A 131 -4.26 -29.74 -1.97
CA GLN A 131 -4.14 -29.05 -3.27
C GLN A 131 -4.13 -27.53 -3.10
N ALA A 132 -5.09 -26.95 -2.37
CA ALA A 132 -5.15 -25.51 -2.11
C ALA A 132 -3.91 -24.98 -1.37
N LEU A 133 -3.35 -25.75 -0.43
CA LEU A 133 -2.09 -25.42 0.24
C LEU A 133 -0.90 -25.45 -0.73
N ALA A 134 -0.78 -26.48 -1.58
CA ALA A 134 0.27 -26.57 -2.59
C ALA A 134 0.15 -25.47 -3.67
N GLU A 135 -1.07 -25.13 -4.08
CA GLU A 135 -1.33 -24.00 -4.98
C GLU A 135 -0.91 -22.68 -4.34
N PHE A 136 -1.23 -22.47 -3.06
CA PHE A 136 -0.78 -21.29 -2.29
C PHE A 136 0.75 -21.24 -2.14
N GLU A 137 1.42 -22.37 -1.88
CA GLU A 137 2.89 -22.44 -1.83
C GLU A 137 3.52 -22.10 -3.19
N THR A 138 3.03 -22.66 -4.30
CA THR A 138 3.55 -22.30 -5.64
C THR A 138 3.19 -20.88 -6.06
N TYR A 139 2.13 -20.28 -5.51
CA TYR A 139 1.81 -18.86 -5.72
C TYR A 139 2.79 -17.97 -4.93
N ARG A 140 2.99 -18.28 -3.63
CA ARG A 140 3.96 -17.58 -2.77
C ARG A 140 5.35 -17.60 -3.38
N GLN A 141 5.82 -18.76 -3.84
CA GLN A 141 7.13 -18.89 -4.46
C GLN A 141 7.23 -18.13 -5.81
N ARG A 142 6.15 -18.07 -6.61
CA ARG A 142 6.10 -17.21 -7.81
C ARG A 142 6.12 -15.72 -7.49
N VAL A 143 5.59 -15.30 -6.34
CA VAL A 143 5.71 -13.91 -5.86
C VAL A 143 7.14 -13.63 -5.36
N GLU A 144 7.75 -14.55 -4.61
CA GLU A 144 9.15 -14.48 -4.16
C GLU A 144 10.13 -14.39 -5.36
N ASP A 145 9.99 -15.28 -6.35
CA ASP A 145 10.78 -15.26 -7.58
C ASP A 145 10.59 -13.95 -8.38
N MET A 146 9.36 -13.44 -8.46
CA MET A 146 9.07 -12.19 -9.18
C MET A 146 9.61 -10.96 -8.45
N GLN A 147 9.55 -10.93 -7.12
CA GLN A 147 10.19 -9.90 -6.30
C GLN A 147 11.70 -9.89 -6.52
N LEU A 148 12.36 -11.05 -6.41
CA LEU A 148 13.79 -11.21 -6.70
C LEU A 148 14.16 -10.77 -8.14
N CYS A 149 13.32 -11.08 -9.13
CA CYS A 149 13.50 -10.59 -10.50
C CYS A 149 13.35 -9.07 -10.64
N THR A 150 12.42 -8.44 -9.89
CA THR A 150 12.33 -6.97 -9.87
C THR A 150 13.52 -6.35 -9.16
N GLU A 151 13.94 -6.85 -8.00
CA GLU A 151 15.11 -6.37 -7.25
C GLU A 151 16.40 -6.50 -8.08
N ALA A 152 16.58 -7.61 -8.81
CA ALA A 152 17.67 -7.79 -9.77
C ALA A 152 17.63 -6.75 -10.90
N GLN A 153 16.45 -6.38 -11.41
CA GLN A 153 16.32 -5.32 -12.41
C GLN A 153 16.59 -3.93 -11.83
N HIS A 154 16.12 -3.63 -10.61
CA HIS A 154 16.37 -2.34 -9.95
C HIS A 154 17.86 -2.17 -9.63
N THR A 155 18.51 -3.17 -9.04
CA THR A 155 19.96 -3.17 -8.79
C THR A 155 20.77 -3.07 -10.09
N GLN A 156 20.39 -3.78 -11.16
CA GLN A 156 21.09 -3.67 -12.44
C GLN A 156 20.89 -2.30 -13.13
N ARG A 157 19.73 -1.65 -12.99
CA ARG A 157 19.52 -0.25 -13.42
C ARG A 157 20.41 0.72 -12.62
N VAL A 158 20.49 0.57 -11.31
CA VAL A 158 21.40 1.37 -10.47
C VAL A 158 22.87 1.17 -10.87
N VAL A 159 23.30 -0.08 -11.14
CA VAL A 159 24.67 -0.37 -11.60
C VAL A 159 24.97 0.26 -12.97
N THR A 160 24.00 0.30 -13.89
CA THR A 160 24.18 0.97 -15.20
C THR A 160 24.24 2.50 -15.04
N MET A 161 23.35 3.10 -14.24
CA MET A 161 23.40 4.54 -13.95
C MET A 161 24.70 4.96 -13.24
N SER A 162 25.16 4.19 -12.24
CA SER A 162 26.45 4.44 -11.58
C SER A 162 27.60 4.37 -12.57
N ARG A 163 27.61 3.40 -13.49
CA ARG A 163 28.61 3.29 -14.56
C ARG A 163 28.57 4.50 -15.51
N GLU A 164 27.40 4.96 -15.92
CA GLU A 164 27.24 6.14 -16.78
C GLU A 164 27.75 7.42 -16.09
N VAL A 165 27.49 7.57 -14.79
CA VAL A 165 28.07 8.65 -13.96
C VAL A 165 29.60 8.54 -13.87
N GLU A 166 30.14 7.33 -13.71
CA GLU A 166 31.58 7.07 -13.69
C GLU A 166 32.27 7.41 -15.03
N GLU A 167 31.61 7.08 -16.17
CA GLU A 167 32.09 7.42 -17.51
C GLU A 167 32.00 8.93 -17.80
N MET A 168 30.90 9.59 -17.39
CA MET A 168 30.80 11.04 -17.47
C MET A 168 31.89 11.73 -16.64
N ARG A 169 32.09 11.31 -15.39
CA ARG A 169 33.16 11.79 -14.50
C ARG A 169 34.54 11.64 -15.14
N ARG A 170 34.86 10.45 -15.68
CA ARG A 170 36.12 10.19 -16.37
C ARG A 170 36.32 11.13 -17.57
N SER A 171 35.25 11.42 -18.33
CA SER A 171 35.29 12.40 -19.43
C SER A 171 35.53 13.84 -18.97
N PHE A 172 35.14 14.21 -17.74
CA PHE A 172 35.44 15.51 -17.14
C PHE A 172 36.87 15.58 -16.63
N GLU A 173 37.38 14.52 -15.98
CA GLU A 173 38.78 14.40 -15.56
C GLU A 173 39.73 14.49 -16.76
N GLU A 174 39.39 13.86 -17.90
CA GLU A 174 40.14 14.00 -19.16
C GLU A 174 40.13 15.42 -19.74
N LYS A 175 38.97 16.11 -19.74
CA LYS A 175 38.86 17.51 -20.18
C LYS A 175 39.67 18.46 -19.30
N LEU A 176 39.64 18.27 -17.98
CA LEU A 176 40.46 19.03 -17.02
C LEU A 176 41.96 18.79 -17.26
N ARG A 177 42.36 17.54 -17.55
CA ARG A 177 43.74 17.20 -17.89
C ARG A 177 44.20 17.87 -19.19
N PHE A 178 43.33 17.89 -20.21
CA PHE A 178 43.60 18.58 -21.48
C PHE A 178 43.74 20.10 -21.28
N PHE A 179 42.88 20.71 -20.46
CA PHE A 179 42.97 22.12 -20.10
C PHE A 179 44.27 22.45 -19.36
N GLY A 180 44.69 21.61 -18.41
CA GLY A 180 45.97 21.73 -17.72
C GLY A 180 47.18 21.68 -18.67
N THR A 181 47.16 20.77 -19.66
CA THR A 181 48.22 20.73 -20.69
C THR A 181 48.23 21.96 -21.59
N ALA A 182 47.05 22.50 -21.95
CA ALA A 182 46.96 23.74 -22.75
C ALA A 182 47.45 24.97 -21.98
N GLN A 183 47.14 25.09 -20.67
CA GLN A 183 47.66 26.15 -19.82
C GLN A 183 49.20 26.08 -19.73
N ALA A 184 49.76 24.89 -19.52
CA ALA A 184 51.22 24.69 -19.46
C ALA A 184 51.92 25.11 -20.76
N GLN A 185 51.31 24.85 -21.92
CA GLN A 185 51.80 25.29 -23.23
C GLN A 185 51.80 26.83 -23.35
N PHE A 186 50.69 27.49 -23.03
CA PHE A 186 50.61 28.97 -23.02
C PHE A 186 51.64 29.61 -22.05
N GLU A 187 51.87 29.01 -20.89
CA GLU A 187 52.91 29.48 -19.96
C GLU A 187 54.34 29.26 -20.48
N GLN A 188 54.57 28.24 -21.31
CA GLN A 188 55.86 27.97 -21.94
C GLN A 188 56.14 28.93 -23.10
N GLU A 189 55.16 29.16 -23.98
CA GLU A 189 55.23 30.15 -25.06
C GLU A 189 55.50 31.56 -24.52
N LYS A 190 54.79 31.94 -23.44
CA LYS A 190 55.00 33.22 -22.74
C LYS A 190 56.41 33.36 -22.15
N LYS A 191 57.04 32.27 -21.69
CA LYS A 191 58.42 32.27 -21.19
C LYS A 191 59.42 32.48 -22.34
N LEU A 192 59.24 31.77 -23.46
CA LEU A 192 60.10 31.90 -24.65
C LEU A 192 60.09 33.34 -25.21
N ALA A 193 58.91 33.94 -25.39
CA ALA A 193 58.79 35.33 -25.85
C ALA A 193 59.46 36.35 -24.90
N LEU A 194 59.44 36.09 -23.59
CA LEU A 194 60.13 36.91 -22.59
C LEU A 194 61.65 36.71 -22.56
N GLU A 195 62.17 35.59 -23.05
CA GLU A 195 63.61 35.35 -23.19
C GLU A 195 64.17 35.92 -24.49
N GLU A 196 63.41 35.82 -25.59
CA GLU A 196 63.72 36.43 -26.88
C GLU A 196 63.80 37.96 -26.78
N LEU A 197 62.83 38.60 -26.11
CA LEU A 197 62.87 40.05 -25.84
C LEU A 197 64.09 40.46 -24.99
N LYS A 198 64.51 39.61 -24.05
CA LYS A 198 65.73 39.80 -23.23
C LYS A 198 67.02 39.50 -24.00
N ALA A 199 66.97 38.79 -25.13
CA ALA A 199 68.12 38.62 -26.02
C ALA A 199 68.32 39.89 -26.84
N ASN A 200 67.27 40.36 -27.52
CA ASN A 200 67.30 41.55 -28.38
C ASN A 200 67.80 42.79 -27.62
N HIS A 201 67.29 43.04 -26.41
CA HIS A 201 67.74 44.20 -25.62
C HIS A 201 69.22 44.12 -25.19
N ARG A 202 69.76 42.92 -24.96
CA ARG A 202 71.21 42.74 -24.69
C ARG A 202 72.06 42.99 -25.94
N GLN A 203 71.50 42.79 -27.13
CA GLN A 203 72.16 43.10 -28.40
C GLN A 203 72.24 44.62 -28.62
N GLU A 204 71.15 45.36 -28.44
CA GLU A 204 71.14 46.84 -28.52
C GLU A 204 72.18 47.50 -27.61
N VAL A 205 72.26 47.06 -26.34
CA VAL A 205 73.24 47.58 -25.37
C VAL A 205 74.68 47.32 -25.80
N SER A 206 74.95 46.20 -26.48
CA SER A 206 76.29 45.91 -27.02
C SER A 206 76.67 46.80 -28.21
N GLU A 207 75.70 47.21 -29.03
CA GLU A 207 75.91 48.10 -30.17
C GLU A 207 76.10 49.57 -29.73
N LEU A 208 75.35 50.01 -28.71
CA LEU A 208 75.54 51.33 -28.09
C LEU A 208 76.94 51.50 -27.48
N LEU A 209 77.44 50.49 -26.75
CA LEU A 209 78.80 50.49 -26.21
C LEU A 209 79.88 50.52 -27.31
N ARG A 210 79.65 49.81 -28.42
CA ARG A 210 80.53 49.82 -29.59
C ARG A 210 80.54 51.18 -30.32
N SER A 211 79.40 51.87 -30.38
CA SER A 211 79.30 53.21 -30.95
C SER A 211 80.12 54.23 -30.14
N HIS A 212 79.98 54.23 -28.82
CA HIS A 212 80.60 55.20 -27.92
C HIS A 212 82.14 55.19 -27.91
N GLN A 213 82.77 54.06 -28.30
CA GLN A 213 84.23 53.98 -28.45
C GLN A 213 84.76 54.66 -29.72
N SER A 214 83.92 54.91 -30.73
CA SER A 214 84.35 55.40 -32.05
C SER A 214 84.50 56.92 -32.17
N GLN A 215 83.82 57.70 -31.31
CA GLN A 215 83.71 59.16 -31.47
C GLN A 215 84.84 59.98 -30.82
N ASN A 216 85.76 59.35 -30.09
CA ASN A 216 86.64 60.03 -29.14
C ASN A 216 87.95 60.62 -29.73
N GLN A 217 87.97 61.02 -31.02
CA GLN A 217 89.20 61.49 -31.71
C GLN A 217 89.16 62.90 -32.34
N ASN A 218 88.00 63.53 -32.56
CA ASN A 218 87.91 64.75 -33.42
C ASN A 218 87.57 66.08 -32.71
N HIS A 219 87.55 66.12 -31.37
CA HIS A 219 87.06 67.27 -30.58
C HIS A 219 88.08 68.42 -30.43
N SER A 220 88.49 69.07 -31.53
CA SER A 220 89.49 70.17 -31.46
C SER A 220 89.34 71.33 -32.46
N LYS A 221 88.30 71.41 -33.31
CA LYS A 221 88.21 72.46 -34.35
C LYS A 221 86.86 73.18 -34.54
N ASP A 222 85.76 72.76 -33.91
CA ASP A 222 84.42 73.33 -34.18
C ASP A 222 83.91 74.35 -33.14
N GLN A 223 84.80 74.91 -32.31
CA GLN A 223 84.42 75.81 -31.21
C GLN A 223 83.81 77.17 -31.65
N GLU A 224 83.98 77.60 -32.90
CA GLU A 224 83.36 78.84 -33.43
C GLU A 224 82.04 78.63 -34.20
N LYS A 225 81.78 77.44 -34.77
CA LYS A 225 80.50 77.15 -35.46
C LYS A 225 79.35 76.90 -34.48
N LEU A 226 79.69 76.43 -33.29
CA LEU A 226 78.75 76.04 -32.24
C LEU A 226 77.78 77.17 -31.86
N GLY A 227 78.22 78.43 -31.90
CA GLY A 227 77.40 79.60 -31.54
C GLY A 227 76.22 79.90 -32.48
N GLN A 228 76.21 79.38 -33.71
CA GLN A 228 75.07 79.49 -34.62
C GLN A 228 74.18 78.23 -34.58
N LEU A 229 74.79 77.05 -34.47
CA LEU A 229 74.06 75.79 -34.32
C LEU A 229 73.25 75.75 -33.01
N HIS A 230 73.83 76.20 -31.88
CA HIS A 230 73.12 76.28 -30.59
C HIS A 230 71.79 77.05 -30.66
N LYS A 231 71.58 77.97 -31.61
CA LYS A 231 70.31 78.69 -31.72
C LYS A 231 69.23 77.85 -32.39
N ALA A 232 69.54 77.21 -33.52
CA ALA A 232 68.65 76.25 -34.17
C ALA A 232 68.45 74.97 -33.34
N GLU A 233 69.45 74.57 -32.56
CA GLU A 233 69.41 73.43 -31.66
C GLU A 233 68.59 73.72 -30.41
N VAL A 234 68.60 74.95 -29.88
CA VAL A 234 67.65 75.38 -28.83
C VAL A 234 66.22 75.45 -29.36
N GLU A 235 66.01 75.89 -30.60
CA GLU A 235 64.68 75.88 -31.25
C GLU A 235 64.18 74.43 -31.47
N SER A 236 65.02 73.54 -32.02
CA SER A 236 64.69 72.11 -32.19
C SER A 236 64.54 71.34 -30.88
N LEU A 237 65.32 71.66 -29.84
CA LEU A 237 65.13 71.11 -28.49
C LEU A 237 63.86 71.67 -27.84
N SER A 238 63.46 72.90 -28.14
CA SER A 238 62.16 73.43 -27.69
C SER A 238 61.01 72.68 -28.36
N GLU A 239 61.10 72.39 -29.67
CA GLU A 239 60.11 71.56 -30.37
C GLU A 239 60.05 70.14 -29.79
N ARG A 240 61.19 69.47 -29.60
CA ARG A 240 61.26 68.15 -28.92
C ARG A 240 60.77 68.19 -27.47
N VAL A 241 60.90 69.31 -26.77
CA VAL A 241 60.35 69.49 -25.41
C VAL A 241 58.83 69.68 -25.44
N GLU A 242 58.26 70.39 -26.43
CA GLU A 242 56.81 70.45 -26.61
C GLU A 242 56.23 69.11 -27.13
N GLU A 243 56.96 68.37 -27.95
CA GLU A 243 56.59 67.03 -28.40
C GLU A 243 56.58 66.04 -27.23
N VAL A 244 57.63 66.01 -26.40
CA VAL A 244 57.69 65.19 -25.17
C VAL A 244 56.68 65.67 -24.11
N LYS A 245 56.33 66.97 -24.05
CA LYS A 245 55.19 67.45 -23.23
C LYS A 245 53.86 66.96 -23.79
N GLY A 246 53.70 66.95 -25.12
CA GLY A 246 52.54 66.40 -25.83
C GLY A 246 52.37 64.90 -25.55
N ASP A 247 53.45 64.13 -25.62
CA ASP A 247 53.46 62.70 -25.30
C ASP A 247 53.23 62.44 -23.81
N LYS A 248 53.85 63.21 -22.92
CA LYS A 248 53.55 63.15 -21.49
C LYS A 248 52.07 63.46 -21.22
N LYS A 249 51.47 64.42 -21.94
CA LYS A 249 50.06 64.77 -21.80
C LYS A 249 49.15 63.69 -22.34
N ARG A 250 49.41 63.16 -23.54
CA ARG A 250 48.71 61.99 -24.13
C ARG A 250 48.79 60.77 -23.22
N LEU A 251 49.96 60.50 -22.64
CA LEU A 251 50.19 59.39 -21.72
C LEU A 251 49.46 59.57 -20.38
N VAL A 252 49.41 60.80 -19.85
CA VAL A 252 48.59 61.13 -18.67
C VAL A 252 47.10 60.96 -18.98
N GLU A 253 46.60 61.49 -20.09
CA GLU A 253 45.21 61.33 -20.55
C GLU A 253 44.86 59.84 -20.79
N GLU A 254 45.80 59.03 -21.28
CA GLU A 254 45.66 57.58 -21.37
C GLU A 254 45.62 56.90 -19.99
N TYR A 255 46.47 57.28 -19.04
CA TYR A 255 46.43 56.71 -17.69
C TYR A 255 45.20 57.15 -16.89
N GLU A 256 44.76 58.40 -17.03
CA GLU A 256 43.51 58.90 -16.46
C GLU A 256 42.29 58.19 -17.06
N THR A 257 42.24 58.00 -18.39
CA THR A 257 41.13 57.23 -19.01
C THR A 257 41.18 55.74 -18.67
N LYS A 258 42.35 55.14 -18.43
CA LYS A 258 42.48 53.77 -17.89
C LYS A 258 42.04 53.70 -16.41
N LEU A 259 42.41 54.67 -15.59
CA LEU A 259 42.01 54.78 -14.18
C LEU A 259 40.51 54.98 -14.05
N ASN A 260 39.91 55.89 -14.81
CA ASN A 260 38.47 56.15 -14.82
C ASN A 260 37.67 54.92 -15.31
N LYS A 261 38.21 54.15 -16.26
CA LYS A 261 37.61 52.85 -16.67
C LYS A 261 37.67 51.80 -15.56
N ALA A 262 38.77 51.75 -14.79
CA ALA A 262 38.89 50.85 -13.64
C ALA A 262 37.97 51.26 -12.48
N GLN A 263 37.89 52.56 -12.15
CA GLN A 263 36.94 53.09 -11.15
C GLN A 263 35.49 52.77 -11.56
N ALA A 264 35.10 53.07 -12.80
CA ALA A 264 33.76 52.74 -13.30
C ALA A 264 33.51 51.23 -13.50
N PHE A 265 34.53 50.37 -13.37
CA PHE A 265 34.35 48.92 -13.25
C PHE A 265 34.06 48.54 -11.80
N TYR A 266 34.90 48.97 -10.84
CA TYR A 266 34.71 48.68 -9.42
C TYR A 266 33.43 49.29 -8.84
N GLU A 267 33.00 50.47 -9.30
CA GLU A 267 31.70 51.05 -8.94
C GLU A 267 30.53 50.18 -9.41
N ARG A 268 30.64 49.59 -10.62
CA ARG A 268 29.62 48.66 -11.15
C ARG A 268 29.61 47.33 -10.40
N GLU A 269 30.77 46.80 -10.00
CA GLU A 269 30.80 45.63 -9.10
C GLU A 269 30.20 45.95 -7.72
N LEU A 270 30.48 47.14 -7.16
CA LEU A 270 29.88 47.60 -5.90
C LEU A 270 28.37 47.78 -6.00
N GLU A 271 27.85 48.28 -7.12
CA GLU A 271 26.41 48.30 -7.38
C GLU A 271 25.82 46.90 -7.60
N ALA A 272 26.52 46.01 -8.31
CA ALA A 272 26.07 44.64 -8.52
C ALA A 272 25.98 43.87 -7.19
N MET A 273 27.02 43.98 -6.34
CA MET A 273 27.03 43.45 -4.97
C MET A 273 25.92 44.04 -4.10
N LYS A 274 25.66 45.35 -4.18
CA LYS A 274 24.51 45.95 -3.48
C LYS A 274 23.18 45.39 -3.97
N ARG A 275 23.01 45.15 -5.29
CA ARG A 275 21.79 44.57 -5.87
C ARG A 275 21.61 43.09 -5.48
N THR A 276 22.65 42.27 -5.44
CA THR A 276 22.55 40.88 -4.91
C THR A 276 22.35 40.84 -3.40
N GLN A 277 22.92 41.78 -2.65
CA GLN A 277 22.67 41.92 -1.20
C GLN A 277 21.24 42.40 -0.91
N GLN A 278 20.67 43.26 -1.75
CA GLN A 278 19.25 43.64 -1.72
C GLN A 278 18.35 42.44 -2.03
N LEU A 279 18.59 41.73 -3.15
CA LEU A 279 17.82 40.56 -3.56
C LEU A 279 17.86 39.43 -2.51
N THR A 280 18.98 39.22 -1.82
CA THR A 280 19.06 38.22 -0.74
C THR A 280 18.32 38.67 0.52
N ALA A 281 18.29 39.97 0.83
CA ALA A 281 17.46 40.51 1.91
C ALA A 281 15.96 40.41 1.60
N ASP A 282 15.55 40.71 0.36
CA ASP A 282 14.17 40.65 -0.10
C ASP A 282 13.67 39.19 -0.17
N ASN A 283 14.49 38.27 -0.67
CA ASN A 283 14.22 36.81 -0.61
C ASN A 283 14.10 36.31 0.84
N LEU A 284 14.91 36.82 1.78
CA LEU A 284 14.79 36.48 3.19
C LEU A 284 13.51 37.04 3.83
N GLN A 285 12.99 38.18 3.36
CA GLN A 285 11.67 38.67 3.76
C GLN A 285 10.54 37.82 3.16
N ALA A 286 10.66 37.38 1.91
CA ALA A 286 9.70 36.47 1.28
C ALA A 286 9.60 35.13 2.05
N TRP A 287 10.75 34.52 2.38
CA TRP A 287 10.79 33.31 3.22
C TRP A 287 10.18 33.51 4.61
N LYS A 288 10.36 34.68 5.24
CA LYS A 288 9.71 34.99 6.53
C LYS A 288 8.20 35.21 6.42
N LYS A 289 7.68 35.62 5.25
CA LYS A 289 6.24 35.69 4.99
C LYS A 289 5.66 34.29 4.84
N THR A 290 6.25 33.44 3.99
CA THR A 290 5.78 32.06 3.79
C THR A 290 5.88 31.22 5.07
N GLU A 291 6.94 31.39 5.87
CA GLU A 291 7.06 30.78 7.20
C GLU A 291 5.95 31.25 8.17
N ALA A 292 5.52 32.50 8.08
CA ALA A 292 4.42 33.06 8.89
C ALA A 292 3.03 32.72 8.35
N GLU A 293 2.89 32.42 7.06
CA GLU A 293 1.67 31.92 6.42
C GLU A 293 1.46 30.45 6.78
N LEU A 294 2.47 29.59 6.59
CA LEU A 294 2.46 28.19 7.02
C LEU A 294 2.15 28.05 8.52
N ARG A 295 2.72 28.91 9.39
CA ARG A 295 2.35 28.93 10.82
C ARG A 295 0.88 29.23 11.08
N ARG A 296 0.24 30.12 10.30
CA ARG A 296 -1.20 30.38 10.41
C ARG A 296 -2.02 29.22 9.86
N GLU A 297 -1.58 28.57 8.79
CA GLU A 297 -2.25 27.38 8.25
C GLU A 297 -2.23 26.22 9.24
N PHE A 298 -1.07 25.93 9.86
CA PHE A 298 -1.00 24.95 10.96
C PHE A 298 -1.90 25.33 12.13
N GLN A 299 -1.95 26.60 12.54
CA GLN A 299 -2.87 27.05 13.60
C GLN A 299 -4.36 26.93 13.21
N MET A 300 -4.72 27.17 11.95
CA MET A 300 -6.09 26.96 11.46
C MET A 300 -6.45 25.48 11.37
N GLN A 301 -5.52 24.62 10.94
CA GLN A 301 -5.69 23.16 10.94
C GLN A 301 -5.82 22.61 12.36
N GLU A 302 -4.98 23.06 13.30
CA GLU A 302 -5.06 22.68 14.70
C GLU A 302 -6.39 23.13 15.32
N ALA A 303 -6.82 24.37 15.09
CA ALA A 303 -8.13 24.87 15.54
C ALA A 303 -9.31 24.08 14.92
N ALA A 304 -9.19 23.65 13.65
CA ALA A 304 -10.18 22.79 13.01
C ALA A 304 -10.23 21.39 13.65
N LEU A 305 -9.07 20.80 13.96
CA LEU A 305 -8.97 19.50 14.63
C LEU A 305 -9.45 19.57 16.10
N GLN A 306 -9.15 20.65 16.83
CA GLN A 306 -9.71 20.89 18.15
C GLN A 306 -11.25 21.04 18.09
N LYS A 307 -11.78 21.65 17.02
CA LYS A 307 -13.23 21.79 16.80
C LYS A 307 -13.92 20.46 16.41
N THR A 308 -13.28 19.59 15.62
CA THR A 308 -13.81 18.24 15.34
C THR A 308 -13.71 17.33 16.57
N LEU A 309 -12.62 17.40 17.35
CA LEU A 309 -12.53 16.74 18.65
C LEU A 309 -13.59 17.24 19.63
N GLY A 310 -13.94 18.54 19.59
CA GLY A 310 -15.06 19.11 20.34
C GLY A 310 -16.40 18.47 19.95
N LYS A 311 -16.70 18.37 18.65
CA LYS A 311 -17.90 17.68 18.13
C LYS A 311 -17.95 16.22 18.56
N LEU A 312 -16.87 15.46 18.35
CA LEU A 312 -16.78 14.04 18.71
C LEU A 312 -16.95 13.82 20.22
N ARG A 313 -16.49 14.74 21.07
CA ARG A 313 -16.76 14.71 22.52
C ARG A 313 -18.23 14.94 22.84
N SER A 314 -18.90 15.91 22.20
CA SER A 314 -20.34 16.11 22.38
C SER A 314 -21.19 14.97 21.81
N GLU A 315 -20.78 14.36 20.70
CA GLU A 315 -21.44 13.18 20.12
C GLU A 315 -21.27 11.95 21.02
N LEU A 316 -20.07 11.73 21.59
CA LEU A 316 -19.82 10.69 22.58
C LEU A 316 -20.63 10.91 23.86
N GLN A 317 -20.74 12.14 24.36
CA GLN A 317 -21.60 12.46 25.50
C GLN A 317 -23.07 12.18 25.17
N ARG A 318 -23.57 12.65 24.02
CA ARG A 318 -24.95 12.40 23.54
C ARG A 318 -25.25 10.90 23.46
N VAL A 319 -24.32 10.09 22.95
CA VAL A 319 -24.45 8.62 22.89
C VAL A 319 -24.37 7.98 24.29
N GLN A 320 -23.62 8.53 25.23
CA GLN A 320 -23.62 8.07 26.63
C GLN A 320 -24.94 8.40 27.35
N GLU A 321 -25.55 9.55 27.04
CA GLU A 321 -26.85 10.00 27.53
C GLU A 321 -27.99 9.17 26.91
N GLU A 322 -27.98 8.91 25.60
CA GLU A 322 -28.89 7.96 24.94
C GLU A 322 -28.74 6.55 25.53
N ALA A 323 -27.52 6.05 25.70
CA ALA A 323 -27.29 4.74 26.32
C ALA A 323 -27.73 4.72 27.79
N ARG A 324 -27.73 5.86 28.50
CA ARG A 324 -28.30 6.00 29.83
C ARG A 324 -29.82 5.94 29.77
N GLU A 325 -30.47 6.70 28.90
CA GLU A 325 -31.92 6.62 28.69
C GLU A 325 -32.36 5.21 28.31
N HIS A 326 -31.64 4.51 27.43
CA HIS A 326 -31.97 3.14 27.06
C HIS A 326 -31.83 2.16 28.24
N ARG A 327 -30.84 2.36 29.14
CA ARG A 327 -30.78 1.61 30.41
C ARG A 327 -31.94 1.96 31.34
N GLU A 328 -32.30 3.24 31.49
CA GLU A 328 -33.43 3.64 32.36
C GLU A 328 -34.79 3.18 31.80
N LYS A 329 -34.98 3.20 30.48
CA LYS A 329 -36.13 2.60 29.78
C LYS A 329 -36.16 1.08 29.96
N SER A 330 -35.01 0.41 29.86
CA SER A 330 -34.88 -1.03 30.15
C SER A 330 -35.20 -1.36 31.61
N HIS A 331 -34.70 -0.60 32.58
CA HIS A 331 -35.05 -0.78 34.00
C HIS A 331 -36.54 -0.52 34.29
N LYS A 332 -37.17 0.45 33.63
CA LYS A 332 -38.62 0.68 33.72
C LYS A 332 -39.41 -0.50 33.14
N LEU A 333 -38.99 -1.03 31.99
CA LEU A 333 -39.59 -2.24 31.40
C LEU A 333 -39.40 -3.46 32.30
N GLN A 334 -38.19 -3.68 32.84
CA GLN A 334 -37.91 -4.76 33.79
C GLN A 334 -38.77 -4.65 35.07
N ALA A 335 -38.96 -3.44 35.61
CA ALA A 335 -39.83 -3.21 36.76
C ALA A 335 -41.31 -3.48 36.43
N SER A 336 -41.77 -3.09 35.23
CA SER A 336 -43.13 -3.41 34.76
C SER A 336 -43.32 -4.91 34.53
N LEU A 337 -42.28 -5.61 34.07
CA LEU A 337 -42.26 -7.06 33.92
C LEU A 337 -42.32 -7.76 35.27
N THR A 338 -41.53 -7.35 36.27
CA THR A 338 -41.59 -7.96 37.61
C THR A 338 -42.91 -7.67 38.33
N ALA A 339 -43.57 -6.54 38.03
CA ALA A 339 -44.93 -6.25 38.51
C ALA A 339 -46.00 -7.07 37.77
N ALA A 340 -45.83 -7.33 36.46
CA ALA A 340 -46.68 -8.27 35.73
C ALA A 340 -46.48 -9.71 36.25
N GLU A 341 -45.25 -10.12 36.55
CA GLU A 341 -44.93 -11.42 37.14
C GLU A 341 -45.48 -11.59 38.56
N SER A 342 -45.51 -10.53 39.39
CA SER A 342 -46.20 -10.60 40.69
C SER A 342 -47.70 -10.72 40.50
N ASN A 343 -48.31 -9.90 39.62
CA ASN A 343 -49.74 -9.96 39.34
C ASN A 343 -50.15 -11.32 38.75
N ILE A 344 -49.31 -11.94 37.91
CA ILE A 344 -49.53 -13.29 37.38
C ILE A 344 -49.42 -14.36 38.49
N LYS A 345 -48.51 -14.20 39.46
CA LYS A 345 -48.44 -15.09 40.63
C LYS A 345 -49.65 -14.92 41.55
N ASP A 346 -50.10 -13.69 41.77
CA ASP A 346 -51.29 -13.41 42.59
C ASP A 346 -52.58 -13.91 41.91
N LEU A 347 -52.69 -13.78 40.58
CA LEU A 347 -53.77 -14.37 39.79
C LEU A 347 -53.69 -15.89 39.73
N SER A 348 -52.49 -16.48 39.64
CA SER A 348 -52.30 -17.94 39.75
C SER A 348 -52.75 -18.43 41.12
N LYS A 349 -52.37 -17.74 42.19
CA LYS A 349 -52.78 -18.07 43.55
C LYS A 349 -54.29 -17.92 43.76
N GLN A 350 -54.93 -16.91 43.16
CA GLN A 350 -56.40 -16.79 43.16
C GLN A 350 -57.07 -17.90 42.35
N LEU A 351 -56.45 -18.36 41.25
CA LEU A 351 -56.93 -19.52 40.50
C LEU A 351 -56.79 -20.80 41.31
N ASP A 352 -55.65 -21.01 41.98
CA ASP A 352 -55.40 -22.14 42.89
C ASP A 352 -56.42 -22.16 44.04
N GLU A 353 -56.67 -21.01 44.66
CA GLU A 353 -57.70 -20.82 45.71
C GLU A 353 -59.11 -21.12 45.17
N VAL A 354 -59.46 -20.65 43.97
CA VAL A 354 -60.74 -20.98 43.31
C VAL A 354 -60.84 -22.47 42.94
N THR A 355 -59.74 -23.14 42.58
CA THR A 355 -59.75 -24.60 42.36
C THR A 355 -59.94 -25.37 43.66
N GLN A 356 -59.35 -24.94 44.78
CA GLN A 356 -59.60 -25.55 46.09
C GLN A 356 -61.04 -25.32 46.55
N ASP A 357 -61.59 -24.13 46.37
CA ASP A 357 -63.02 -23.87 46.66
C ASP A 357 -63.94 -24.72 45.76
N ALA A 358 -63.57 -24.94 44.49
CA ALA A 358 -64.30 -25.83 43.59
C ALA A 358 -64.20 -27.30 44.03
N GLU A 359 -63.03 -27.79 44.44
CA GLU A 359 -62.85 -29.13 45.02
C GLU A 359 -63.67 -29.29 46.31
N ILE A 360 -63.70 -28.28 47.19
CA ILE A 360 -64.52 -28.26 48.41
C ILE A 360 -66.01 -28.28 48.08
N VAL A 361 -66.45 -27.57 47.03
CA VAL A 361 -67.83 -27.63 46.54
C VAL A 361 -68.16 -28.98 45.91
N GLU A 362 -67.24 -29.61 45.17
CA GLU A 362 -67.43 -30.95 44.61
C GLU A 362 -67.48 -32.03 45.70
N ILE A 363 -66.67 -31.90 46.76
CA ILE A 363 -66.74 -32.75 47.96
C ILE A 363 -68.10 -32.57 48.65
N ARG A 364 -68.55 -31.33 48.88
CA ARG A 364 -69.88 -31.06 49.47
C ARG A 364 -71.04 -31.52 48.59
N GLN A 365 -70.88 -31.48 47.27
CA GLN A 365 -71.84 -32.06 46.34
C GLN A 365 -71.90 -33.58 46.52
N LYS A 366 -70.76 -34.27 46.59
CA LYS A 366 -70.71 -35.72 46.85
C LYS A 366 -71.22 -36.09 48.24
N GLU A 367 -71.02 -35.26 49.26
CA GLU A 367 -71.64 -35.41 50.58
C GLU A 367 -73.17 -35.28 50.49
N ALA A 368 -73.68 -34.24 49.79
CA ALA A 368 -75.11 -34.06 49.56
C ALA A 368 -75.74 -35.14 48.66
N GLU A 369 -74.99 -35.69 47.70
CA GLU A 369 -75.39 -36.84 46.88
C GLU A 369 -75.45 -38.12 47.73
N CYS A 370 -74.47 -38.35 48.62
CA CYS A 370 -74.53 -39.42 49.62
C CYS A 370 -75.71 -39.25 50.60
N GLU A 371 -76.04 -38.02 51.03
CA GLU A 371 -77.23 -37.77 51.85
C GLU A 371 -78.54 -37.93 51.07
N LEU A 372 -78.57 -37.57 49.78
CA LEU A 372 -79.70 -37.84 48.87
C LEU A 372 -79.86 -39.34 48.62
N GLU A 373 -78.78 -40.10 48.50
CA GLU A 373 -78.81 -41.55 48.37
C GLU A 373 -79.24 -42.22 49.68
N ALA A 374 -78.75 -41.76 50.84
CA ALA A 374 -79.18 -42.24 52.15
C ALA A 374 -80.64 -41.88 52.49
N THR A 375 -81.15 -40.73 52.02
CA THR A 375 -82.57 -40.38 52.15
C THR A 375 -83.44 -41.10 51.12
N ARG A 376 -82.94 -41.36 49.91
CA ARG A 376 -83.57 -42.25 48.92
C ARG A 376 -83.68 -43.67 49.47
N ASP A 377 -82.63 -44.20 50.09
CA ASP A 377 -82.63 -45.50 50.76
C ASP A 377 -83.61 -45.52 51.95
N ARG A 378 -83.71 -44.45 52.74
CA ARG A 378 -84.77 -44.33 53.76
C ARG A 378 -86.17 -44.31 53.16
N VAL A 379 -86.39 -43.61 52.06
CA VAL A 379 -87.68 -43.60 51.34
C VAL A 379 -87.96 -44.96 50.70
N GLN A 380 -86.95 -45.68 50.23
CA GLN A 380 -87.08 -47.03 49.66
C GLN A 380 -87.27 -48.09 50.76
N GLN A 381 -86.69 -47.91 51.93
CA GLN A 381 -86.98 -48.68 53.16
C GLN A 381 -88.39 -48.39 53.68
N GLN A 382 -88.86 -47.14 53.62
CA GLN A 382 -90.24 -46.78 53.95
C GLN A 382 -91.24 -47.31 52.92
N ALA A 383 -90.91 -47.28 51.63
CA ALA A 383 -91.74 -47.84 50.56
C ALA A 383 -91.79 -49.38 50.65
N THR A 384 -90.68 -50.04 50.99
CA THR A 384 -90.68 -51.48 51.28
C THR A 384 -91.35 -51.81 52.61
N GLU A 385 -91.29 -50.95 53.63
CA GLU A 385 -92.15 -51.06 54.83
C GLU A 385 -93.64 -50.92 54.49
N ILE A 386 -94.01 -50.00 53.60
CA ILE A 386 -95.41 -49.79 53.18
C ILE A 386 -95.89 -50.97 52.33
N LEU A 387 -95.06 -51.49 51.42
CA LEU A 387 -95.32 -52.74 50.69
C LEU A 387 -95.39 -53.94 51.64
N LEU A 388 -94.53 -54.01 52.66
CA LEU A 388 -94.59 -55.03 53.70
C LEU A 388 -95.85 -54.90 54.56
N LYS A 389 -96.32 -53.68 54.87
CA LYS A 389 -97.55 -53.42 55.64
C LYS A 389 -98.81 -53.68 54.80
N ALA A 390 -98.82 -53.35 53.51
CA ALA A 390 -99.86 -53.73 52.57
C ALA A 390 -99.90 -55.26 52.36
N SER A 391 -98.74 -55.88 52.21
CA SER A 391 -98.57 -57.34 52.25
C SER A 391 -99.01 -57.93 53.59
N HIS A 392 -98.80 -57.25 54.71
CA HIS A 392 -99.29 -57.68 56.02
C HIS A 392 -100.82 -57.60 56.11
N ILE A 393 -101.47 -56.60 55.53
CA ILE A 393 -102.94 -56.51 55.47
C ILE A 393 -103.51 -57.62 54.58
N GLY A 394 -102.95 -57.81 53.37
CA GLY A 394 -103.36 -58.88 52.46
C GLY A 394 -103.10 -60.28 53.01
N SER A 395 -101.97 -60.48 53.71
CA SER A 395 -101.66 -61.76 54.35
C SER A 395 -102.46 -61.97 55.63
N LEU A 396 -102.72 -60.98 56.49
CA LEU A 396 -103.59 -61.14 57.67
C LEU A 396 -104.99 -61.65 57.29
N GLN A 397 -105.54 -61.19 56.16
CA GLN A 397 -106.83 -61.65 55.65
C GLN A 397 -106.77 -63.10 55.09
N ALA A 398 -105.61 -63.58 54.64
CA ALA A 398 -105.39 -64.96 54.19
C ALA A 398 -104.90 -65.90 55.33
N THR A 399 -104.22 -65.37 56.35
CA THR A 399 -103.68 -66.14 57.47
C THR A 399 -104.70 -66.34 58.58
N GLN A 400 -105.69 -65.45 58.74
CA GLN A 400 -106.88 -65.74 59.54
C GLN A 400 -107.58 -67.04 59.07
N MET A 401 -107.55 -67.33 57.77
CA MET A 401 -108.14 -68.54 57.16
C MET A 401 -107.22 -69.77 57.13
N THR A 402 -105.94 -69.65 57.53
CA THR A 402 -104.96 -70.76 57.46
C THR A 402 -104.20 -71.04 58.77
N HIS A 403 -104.18 -70.12 59.73
CA HIS A 403 -103.55 -70.32 61.04
C HIS A 403 -104.28 -71.32 61.94
N GLU A 404 -105.59 -71.58 61.76
CA GLU A 404 -106.28 -72.65 62.50
C GLU A 404 -105.80 -74.07 62.11
N ALA A 405 -105.20 -74.22 60.93
CA ALA A 405 -104.64 -75.49 60.45
C ALA A 405 -103.14 -75.63 60.78
N ALA A 406 -102.32 -74.65 60.37
CA ALA A 406 -100.87 -74.79 60.30
C ALA A 406 -100.11 -74.74 61.65
N ILE A 407 -100.76 -74.34 62.75
CA ILE A 407 -100.12 -74.21 64.07
C ILE A 407 -99.64 -75.55 64.65
N ARG A 408 -100.14 -76.71 64.19
CA ARG A 408 -99.81 -78.02 64.77
C ARG A 408 -98.50 -78.67 64.26
N ASP A 409 -98.02 -78.32 63.07
CA ASP A 409 -96.94 -79.08 62.44
C ASP A 409 -95.55 -78.42 62.55
N LEU A 410 -95.51 -77.08 62.64
CA LEU A 410 -94.28 -76.28 62.54
C LEU A 410 -93.41 -76.22 63.81
N GLU A 411 -93.87 -76.74 64.96
CA GLU A 411 -93.01 -76.85 66.16
C GLU A 411 -91.91 -77.92 66.00
N SER A 412 -92.07 -78.85 65.06
CA SER A 412 -91.19 -80.03 64.90
C SER A 412 -89.83 -79.72 64.26
N GLU A 413 -89.78 -78.90 63.19
CA GLU A 413 -88.55 -78.69 62.41
C GLU A 413 -87.55 -77.69 63.03
N LYS A 414 -88.01 -76.83 63.95
CA LYS A 414 -87.21 -75.74 64.57
C LYS A 414 -85.96 -76.25 65.30
N SER A 415 -85.93 -77.52 65.68
CA SER A 415 -84.80 -78.19 66.32
C SER A 415 -83.63 -78.46 65.38
N ARG A 416 -83.89 -78.75 64.09
CA ARG A 416 -82.92 -79.40 63.17
C ARG A 416 -81.92 -78.45 62.51
N LEU A 417 -82.18 -77.13 62.52
CA LEU A 417 -81.39 -76.15 61.76
C LEU A 417 -80.24 -75.51 62.55
N LYS A 418 -80.15 -75.69 63.88
CA LYS A 418 -79.06 -75.08 64.68
C LYS A 418 -77.68 -75.69 64.41
N ASP A 419 -77.59 -77.00 64.21
CA ASP A 419 -76.31 -77.74 64.12
C ASP A 419 -75.57 -77.60 62.76
N LYS A 420 -76.04 -76.69 61.90
CA LYS A 420 -75.44 -76.42 60.57
C LYS A 420 -74.68 -75.10 60.50
N VAL A 421 -74.93 -74.14 61.41
CA VAL A 421 -74.26 -72.82 61.40
C VAL A 421 -72.79 -72.94 61.84
N ILE A 422 -72.54 -73.65 62.95
CA ILE A 422 -71.23 -73.74 63.62
C ILE A 422 -70.10 -74.20 62.67
N ARG A 423 -70.41 -75.08 61.70
CA ARG A 423 -69.42 -75.63 60.75
C ARG A 423 -68.96 -74.65 59.66
N LEU A 424 -69.67 -73.55 59.42
CA LEU A 424 -69.29 -72.54 58.42
C LEU A 424 -68.38 -71.44 58.99
N GLU A 425 -68.21 -71.39 60.32
CA GLU A 425 -67.38 -70.38 60.98
C GLU A 425 -65.90 -70.83 61.07
N GLU A 426 -65.64 -72.14 61.16
CA GLU A 426 -64.30 -72.72 61.19
C GLU A 426 -63.57 -72.59 59.84
N GLU A 427 -64.26 -72.78 58.72
CA GLU A 427 -63.69 -72.67 57.36
C GLU A 427 -63.18 -71.26 57.04
N ARG A 428 -63.81 -70.22 57.61
CA ARG A 428 -63.43 -68.82 57.39
C ARG A 428 -62.05 -68.48 57.95
N GLY A 429 -61.65 -69.11 59.06
CA GLY A 429 -60.34 -68.90 59.69
C GLY A 429 -59.16 -69.46 58.89
N ALA A 430 -59.39 -70.52 58.10
CA ALA A 430 -58.34 -71.18 57.32
C ALA A 430 -57.85 -70.34 56.13
N LEU A 431 -58.74 -69.53 55.53
CA LEU A 431 -58.42 -68.69 54.37
C LEU A 431 -57.59 -67.46 54.74
N GLN A 432 -57.89 -66.81 55.87
CA GLN A 432 -57.26 -65.55 56.27
C GLN A 432 -55.76 -65.68 56.54
N ASN A 433 -55.31 -66.82 57.08
CA ASN A 433 -53.89 -67.12 57.30
C ASN A 433 -53.09 -67.33 56.00
N LYS A 434 -53.77 -67.59 54.86
CA LYS A 434 -53.12 -67.88 53.58
C LYS A 434 -52.74 -66.61 52.81
N THR A 435 -53.41 -65.49 53.07
CA THR A 435 -53.17 -64.19 52.43
C THR A 435 -51.89 -63.53 52.95
N HIS A 436 -51.72 -63.41 54.27
CA HIS A 436 -50.52 -62.79 54.87
C HIS A 436 -49.21 -63.49 54.46
N ALA A 437 -49.23 -64.81 54.26
CA ALA A 437 -48.07 -65.58 53.81
C ALA A 437 -47.61 -65.27 52.36
N LEU A 438 -48.43 -64.57 51.58
CA LEU A 438 -48.09 -64.07 50.25
C LEU A 438 -47.56 -62.61 50.30
N ASP A 439 -48.19 -61.75 51.10
CA ASP A 439 -47.81 -60.33 51.25
C ASP A 439 -46.35 -60.17 51.74
N ASP A 440 -45.95 -60.92 52.78
CA ASP A 440 -44.58 -60.88 53.31
C ASP A 440 -43.54 -61.36 52.29
N ARG A 441 -43.93 -62.31 51.41
CA ARG A 441 -43.06 -62.85 50.37
C ARG A 441 -42.84 -61.86 49.24
N GLN A 442 -43.88 -61.12 48.85
CA GLN A 442 -43.76 -60.02 47.88
C GLN A 442 -42.91 -58.86 48.44
N ARG A 443 -43.09 -58.50 49.72
CA ARG A 443 -42.27 -57.45 50.37
C ARG A 443 -40.78 -57.74 50.38
N GLN A 444 -40.37 -58.98 50.67
CA GLN A 444 -38.95 -59.36 50.59
C GLN A 444 -38.38 -59.30 49.17
N GLN A 445 -39.20 -59.58 48.15
CA GLN A 445 -38.79 -59.56 46.74
C GLN A 445 -38.68 -58.14 46.17
N ILE A 446 -39.46 -57.18 46.68
CA ILE A 446 -39.31 -55.76 46.35
C ILE A 446 -38.01 -55.20 46.95
N LEU A 447 -37.73 -55.50 48.22
CA LEU A 447 -36.53 -55.00 48.92
C LEU A 447 -35.20 -55.48 48.29
N SER A 448 -35.17 -56.66 47.66
CA SER A 448 -33.99 -57.11 46.92
C SER A 448 -33.81 -56.37 45.59
N LEU A 449 -34.88 -56.10 44.85
CA LEU A 449 -34.86 -55.34 43.60
C LEU A 449 -34.48 -53.87 43.80
N GLU A 450 -35.00 -53.23 44.87
CA GLU A 450 -34.56 -51.87 45.22
C GLU A 450 -33.07 -51.82 45.60
N LYS A 451 -32.49 -52.90 46.14
CA LYS A 451 -31.08 -52.92 46.51
C LYS A 451 -30.20 -52.95 45.25
N THR A 452 -30.48 -53.86 44.32
CA THR A 452 -29.71 -53.93 43.05
C THR A 452 -29.82 -52.65 42.25
N LEU A 453 -31.02 -52.04 42.16
CA LEU A 453 -31.22 -50.79 41.44
C LEU A 453 -30.41 -49.60 42.02
N ARG A 454 -30.21 -49.56 43.35
CA ARG A 454 -29.34 -48.56 44.01
C ARG A 454 -27.86 -48.83 43.73
N GLU A 455 -27.45 -50.10 43.70
CA GLU A 455 -26.06 -50.50 43.45
C GLU A 455 -25.67 -50.20 41.99
N GLU A 456 -26.53 -50.52 41.02
CA GLU A 456 -26.36 -50.18 39.59
C GLU A 456 -26.31 -48.67 39.38
N LYS A 457 -27.26 -47.90 39.95
CA LYS A 457 -27.25 -46.43 39.87
C LYS A 457 -25.93 -45.83 40.38
N GLN A 458 -25.39 -46.36 41.49
CA GLN A 458 -24.13 -45.86 42.05
C GLN A 458 -22.89 -46.29 41.24
N VAL A 459 -22.98 -47.32 40.39
CA VAL A 459 -21.94 -47.62 39.37
C VAL A 459 -22.03 -46.59 38.25
N TYR A 460 -23.21 -46.38 37.64
CA TYR A 460 -23.37 -45.42 36.55
C TYR A 460 -23.03 -43.97 36.94
N GLU A 461 -23.34 -43.54 38.18
CA GLU A 461 -22.91 -42.22 38.67
C GLU A 461 -21.38 -42.11 38.76
N LYS A 462 -20.67 -43.17 39.18
CA LYS A 462 -19.20 -43.20 39.20
C LYS A 462 -18.59 -43.27 37.81
N GLU A 463 -19.19 -44.01 36.89
CA GLU A 463 -18.73 -44.08 35.49
C GLU A 463 -18.91 -42.73 34.77
N MET A 464 -20.04 -42.05 34.98
CA MET A 464 -20.28 -40.72 34.43
C MET A 464 -19.32 -39.66 35.01
N VAL A 465 -18.98 -39.74 36.30
CA VAL A 465 -17.94 -38.89 36.91
C VAL A 465 -16.56 -39.21 36.35
N ASN A 466 -16.20 -40.49 36.23
CA ASN A 466 -14.91 -40.92 35.67
C ASN A 466 -14.76 -40.55 34.19
N MET A 467 -15.83 -40.60 33.40
CA MET A 467 -15.80 -40.15 32.00
C MET A 467 -15.68 -38.63 31.90
N ARG A 468 -16.35 -37.85 32.76
CA ARG A 468 -16.16 -36.39 32.83
C ARG A 468 -14.73 -36.03 33.23
N ALA A 469 -14.19 -36.66 34.28
CA ALA A 469 -12.81 -36.46 34.72
C ALA A 469 -11.82 -36.75 33.57
N LYS A 470 -11.99 -37.86 32.84
CA LYS A 470 -11.17 -38.15 31.65
C LYS A 470 -11.29 -37.09 30.55
N TYR A 471 -12.51 -36.62 30.24
CA TYR A 471 -12.67 -35.53 29.25
C TYR A 471 -12.08 -34.20 29.73
N GLU A 472 -12.09 -33.92 31.03
CA GLU A 472 -11.46 -32.74 31.62
C GLU A 472 -9.92 -32.86 31.63
N ASP A 473 -9.37 -34.03 31.96
CA ASP A 473 -7.94 -34.35 31.89
C ASP A 473 -7.42 -34.35 30.44
N ASP A 474 -8.14 -34.96 29.49
CA ASP A 474 -7.80 -34.96 28.07
C ASP A 474 -7.88 -33.54 27.48
N ALA A 475 -8.88 -32.75 27.87
CA ALA A 475 -8.98 -31.34 27.46
C ALA A 475 -7.90 -30.46 28.12
N ALA A 476 -7.47 -30.76 29.35
CA ALA A 476 -6.35 -30.10 30.00
C ALA A 476 -5.02 -30.46 29.32
N HIS A 477 -4.78 -31.74 29.03
CA HIS A 477 -3.60 -32.22 28.32
C HIS A 477 -3.54 -31.71 26.87
N PHE A 478 -4.68 -31.59 26.17
CA PHE A 478 -4.76 -30.97 24.85
C PHE A 478 -4.44 -29.46 24.91
N LYS A 479 -4.96 -28.73 25.90
CA LYS A 479 -4.59 -27.32 26.12
C LYS A 479 -3.11 -27.17 26.47
N GLU A 480 -2.56 -28.02 27.34
CA GLU A 480 -1.17 -27.93 27.78
C GLU A 480 -0.20 -28.34 26.65
N SER A 481 -0.55 -29.31 25.81
CA SER A 481 0.24 -29.61 24.61
C SER A 481 0.16 -28.50 23.55
N GLN A 482 -0.98 -27.80 23.41
CA GLN A 482 -1.06 -26.59 22.59
C GLN A 482 -0.22 -25.43 23.15
N THR A 483 -0.26 -25.14 24.46
CA THR A 483 0.57 -24.07 25.05
C THR A 483 2.06 -24.42 24.98
N ARG A 484 2.45 -25.67 25.26
CA ARG A 484 3.85 -26.12 25.08
C ARG A 484 4.30 -26.03 23.61
N ALA A 485 3.46 -26.37 22.64
CA ALA A 485 3.77 -26.23 21.23
C ALA A 485 3.95 -24.75 20.81
N LEU A 486 3.10 -23.85 21.32
CA LEU A 486 3.22 -22.40 21.11
C LEU A 486 4.46 -21.81 21.80
N GLU A 487 4.79 -22.26 23.00
CA GLU A 487 6.03 -21.89 23.71
C GLU A 487 7.28 -22.41 23.01
N GLU A 488 7.25 -23.64 22.47
CA GLU A 488 8.35 -24.16 21.66
C GLU A 488 8.50 -23.36 20.36
N LEU A 489 7.40 -22.99 19.71
CA LEU A 489 7.42 -22.18 18.50
C LEU A 489 7.94 -20.77 18.78
N SER A 490 7.55 -20.15 19.90
CA SER A 490 8.06 -18.84 20.31
C SER A 490 9.53 -18.90 20.75
N LYS A 491 9.98 -19.97 21.42
CA LYS A 491 11.40 -20.22 21.74
C LYS A 491 12.22 -20.45 20.47
N LYS A 492 11.69 -21.16 19.46
CA LYS A 492 12.31 -21.34 18.13
C LYS A 492 12.35 -20.04 17.33
N HIS A 493 11.33 -19.18 17.45
CA HIS A 493 11.34 -17.86 16.84
C HIS A 493 12.32 -16.91 17.54
N TRP A 494 12.36 -16.90 18.87
CA TRP A 494 13.29 -16.08 19.65
C TRP A 494 14.75 -16.47 19.39
N THR A 495 15.06 -17.78 19.38
CA THR A 495 16.41 -18.26 19.04
C THR A 495 16.78 -18.06 17.57
N THR A 496 15.86 -18.11 16.61
CA THR A 496 16.19 -17.70 15.23
C THR A 496 16.43 -16.20 15.13
N LEU A 497 15.64 -15.37 15.82
CA LEU A 497 15.85 -13.91 15.88
C LEU A 497 17.21 -13.56 16.50
N GLU A 498 17.55 -14.13 17.66
CA GLU A 498 18.84 -13.95 18.33
C GLU A 498 20.03 -14.43 17.48
N ASN A 499 19.88 -15.56 16.76
CA ASN A 499 20.90 -16.00 15.82
C ASN A 499 21.07 -15.02 14.65
N THR A 500 19.98 -14.52 14.05
CA THR A 500 20.07 -13.53 12.95
C THR A 500 20.62 -12.18 13.40
N GLN A 501 20.29 -11.73 14.61
CA GLN A 501 20.86 -10.52 15.19
C GLN A 501 22.36 -10.71 15.46
N THR A 502 22.76 -11.80 16.09
CA THR A 502 24.18 -12.05 16.39
C THR A 502 25.02 -12.40 15.15
N THR A 503 24.44 -12.82 14.02
CA THR A 503 25.15 -12.87 12.74
C THR A 503 25.31 -11.46 12.14
N ALA A 504 24.25 -10.65 12.11
CA ALA A 504 24.32 -9.28 11.60
C ALA A 504 25.27 -8.39 12.42
N GLU A 505 25.33 -8.57 13.75
CA GLU A 505 26.30 -7.88 14.62
C GLU A 505 27.74 -8.31 14.35
N LYS A 506 27.99 -9.60 14.05
CA LYS A 506 29.33 -10.10 13.65
C LYS A 506 29.73 -9.59 12.27
N GLU A 507 28.82 -9.54 11.31
CA GLU A 507 29.07 -9.00 9.97
C GLU A 507 29.33 -7.49 10.01
N LYS A 508 28.54 -6.73 10.77
CA LYS A 508 28.79 -5.31 11.05
C LYS A 508 30.16 -5.09 11.70
N SER A 509 30.51 -5.89 12.72
CA SER A 509 31.81 -5.79 13.40
C SER A 509 32.97 -6.13 12.46
N ARG A 510 32.79 -7.11 11.57
CA ARG A 510 33.76 -7.48 10.54
C ARG A 510 33.95 -6.37 9.50
N LEU A 511 32.87 -5.80 8.99
CA LEU A 511 32.93 -4.69 8.03
C LEU A 511 33.61 -3.45 8.63
N LEU A 512 33.37 -3.15 9.91
CA LEU A 512 34.09 -2.08 10.62
C LEU A 512 35.59 -2.39 10.71
N ALA A 513 35.98 -3.59 11.12
CA ALA A 513 37.39 -4.00 11.18
C ALA A 513 38.07 -4.02 9.79
N ASP A 514 37.36 -4.45 8.73
CA ASP A 514 37.85 -4.45 7.35
C ASP A 514 38.04 -3.01 6.84
N MET A 515 37.20 -2.05 7.24
CA MET A 515 37.38 -0.61 6.93
C MET A 515 38.50 0.04 7.74
N GLU A 516 38.60 -0.23 9.05
CA GLU A 516 39.73 0.22 9.88
C GLU A 516 41.06 -0.29 9.29
N GLN A 517 41.11 -1.54 8.83
CA GLN A 517 42.28 -2.10 8.17
C GLN A 517 42.57 -1.47 6.78
N GLN A 518 41.56 -0.95 6.07
CA GLN A 518 41.78 -0.18 4.84
C GLN A 518 42.40 1.18 5.14
N PHE A 519 41.82 1.95 6.08
CA PHE A 519 42.38 3.24 6.49
C PHE A 519 43.80 3.12 7.03
N GLU A 520 44.11 2.06 7.78
CA GLU A 520 45.45 1.86 8.33
C GLU A 520 46.49 1.53 7.23
N ARG A 521 46.11 0.84 6.15
CA ARG A 521 46.97 0.64 4.97
C ARG A 521 47.20 1.96 4.21
N GLU A 522 46.14 2.73 4.01
CA GLU A 522 46.24 4.03 3.34
C GLU A 522 47.13 4.99 4.13
N ARG A 523 46.95 5.08 5.46
CA ARG A 523 47.79 5.84 6.38
C ARG A 523 49.28 5.47 6.23
N LEU A 524 49.61 4.18 6.29
CA LEU A 524 50.98 3.70 6.14
C LEU A 524 51.55 4.02 4.74
N SER A 525 50.75 3.88 3.68
CA SER A 525 51.20 4.21 2.31
C SER A 525 51.49 5.70 2.10
N LEU A 526 50.79 6.59 2.83
CA LEU A 526 51.03 8.03 2.83
C LEU A 526 52.27 8.38 3.66
N GLU A 527 52.49 7.70 4.79
CA GLU A 527 53.71 7.85 5.59
C GLU A 527 54.96 7.36 4.83
N GLU A 528 54.87 6.29 4.04
CA GLU A 528 55.94 5.86 3.14
C GLU A 528 56.24 6.90 2.04
N GLN A 529 55.20 7.49 1.42
CA GLN A 529 55.35 8.55 0.43
C GLN A 529 55.97 9.82 1.03
N GLU A 530 55.55 10.23 2.23
CA GLU A 530 56.12 11.40 2.90
C GLU A 530 57.60 11.18 3.23
N ASN A 531 57.96 10.01 3.75
CA ASN A 531 59.35 9.66 4.04
C ASN A 531 60.22 9.61 2.78
N HIS A 532 59.70 9.13 1.65
CA HIS A 532 60.42 9.16 0.38
C HIS A 532 60.65 10.59 -0.13
N LEU A 533 59.65 11.47 -0.06
CA LEU A 533 59.78 12.89 -0.42
C LEU A 533 60.77 13.63 0.48
N ARG A 534 60.77 13.34 1.80
CA ARG A 534 61.77 13.88 2.74
C ARG A 534 63.20 13.47 2.36
N GLN A 535 63.42 12.19 2.03
CA GLN A 535 64.74 11.71 1.57
C GLN A 535 65.23 12.40 0.28
N GLN A 536 64.36 12.57 -0.72
CA GLN A 536 64.70 13.29 -1.95
C GLN A 536 65.06 14.76 -1.68
N LEU A 537 64.38 15.39 -0.74
CA LEU A 537 64.60 16.80 -0.38
C LEU A 537 65.90 16.97 0.41
N ASP A 538 66.29 16.00 1.22
CA ASP A 538 67.57 16.03 1.95
C ASP A 538 68.79 15.70 1.07
N SER A 539 68.69 14.76 0.12
CA SER A 539 69.78 14.53 -0.86
C SER A 539 70.04 15.75 -1.75
N LEU A 540 68.99 16.49 -2.13
CA LEU A 540 69.12 17.77 -2.85
C LEU A 540 69.83 18.86 -2.02
N LYS A 541 69.70 18.85 -0.68
CA LYS A 541 70.46 19.76 0.20
C LYS A 541 71.95 19.43 0.21
N GLU A 542 72.31 18.15 0.31
CA GLU A 542 73.72 17.71 0.28
C GLU A 542 74.39 18.01 -1.07
N GLU A 543 73.66 17.81 -2.18
CA GLU A 543 74.12 18.22 -3.52
C GLU A 543 74.33 19.72 -3.67
N LEU A 544 73.56 20.57 -2.99
CA LEU A 544 73.73 22.02 -3.01
C LEU A 544 74.87 22.49 -2.09
N ALA A 545 75.01 21.88 -0.91
CA ALA A 545 76.09 22.16 0.03
C ALA A 545 77.47 21.83 -0.57
N THR A 546 77.60 20.68 -1.23
CA THR A 546 78.86 20.27 -1.89
C THR A 546 79.25 21.17 -3.06
N LYS A 547 78.28 21.68 -3.83
CA LYS A 547 78.52 22.67 -4.91
C LYS A 547 78.92 24.05 -4.37
N LEU A 548 78.38 24.45 -3.21
CA LEU A 548 78.76 25.71 -2.54
C LEU A 548 80.22 25.65 -2.04
N GLU A 549 80.60 24.53 -1.43
CA GLU A 549 81.96 24.33 -0.90
C GLU A 549 83.03 24.36 -2.00
N GLN A 550 82.75 23.75 -3.16
CA GLN A 550 83.61 23.83 -4.35
C GLN A 550 83.81 25.27 -4.86
N ALA A 551 82.77 26.11 -4.81
CA ALA A 551 82.86 27.50 -5.22
C ALA A 551 83.72 28.35 -4.26
N ASN A 552 83.62 28.10 -2.95
CA ASN A 552 84.42 28.80 -1.94
C ASN A 552 85.94 28.55 -2.10
N GLN A 553 86.33 27.34 -2.49
CA GLN A 553 87.73 26.94 -2.62
C GLN A 553 88.45 27.66 -3.77
N GLU A 554 87.77 27.93 -4.90
CA GLU A 554 88.34 28.71 -6.01
C GLU A 554 88.48 30.21 -5.67
N VAL A 555 87.59 30.77 -4.84
CA VAL A 555 87.71 32.16 -4.36
C VAL A 555 88.97 32.36 -3.52
N LEU A 556 89.32 31.40 -2.66
CA LEU A 556 90.56 31.45 -1.88
C LEU A 556 91.80 31.44 -2.79
N ARG A 557 91.82 30.58 -3.83
CA ARG A 557 92.91 30.48 -4.81
C ARG A 557 93.18 31.80 -5.55
N LEU A 558 92.14 32.60 -5.78
CA LEU A 558 92.26 33.93 -6.42
C LEU A 558 92.77 35.02 -5.47
N GLN A 559 92.58 34.88 -4.15
CA GLN A 559 93.05 35.87 -3.16
C GLN A 559 94.55 35.77 -2.86
N GLU A 560 95.17 34.61 -3.08
CA GLU A 560 96.61 34.44 -2.89
C GLU A 560 97.41 35.14 -4.00
N LEU A 561 96.98 34.98 -5.26
CA LEU A 561 97.59 35.62 -6.45
C LEU A 561 97.64 37.15 -6.39
N VAL A 562 96.76 37.81 -5.64
CA VAL A 562 96.76 39.28 -5.50
C VAL A 562 97.86 39.75 -4.53
N LYS A 563 98.15 38.97 -3.48
CA LYS A 563 99.11 39.36 -2.42
C LYS A 563 100.56 39.37 -2.88
N GLU A 564 100.89 38.68 -3.96
CA GLU A 564 102.24 38.67 -4.54
C GLU A 564 102.58 39.97 -5.31
N GLY A 565 101.58 40.78 -5.68
CA GLY A 565 101.76 41.98 -6.51
C GLY A 565 102.20 43.25 -5.77
N GLU A 566 101.99 43.35 -4.45
CA GLU A 566 102.02 44.64 -3.73
C GLU A 566 103.38 45.00 -3.08
N GLN A 567 104.41 44.17 -3.19
CA GLN A 567 105.73 44.41 -2.55
C GLN A 567 106.73 45.21 -3.41
N GLY A 568 106.23 46.03 -4.35
CA GLY A 568 107.04 46.79 -5.29
C GLY A 568 107.04 48.31 -5.06
N MET A 569 108.24 48.89 -5.05
CA MET A 569 108.56 50.34 -5.17
C MET A 569 108.34 51.24 -3.94
N GLY A 570 109.46 51.76 -3.42
CA GLY A 570 109.52 52.88 -2.49
C GLY A 570 110.86 53.63 -2.60
N THR A 571 111.00 54.72 -1.84
CA THR A 571 112.17 55.64 -1.71
C THR A 571 112.46 56.60 -2.87
N ALA A 572 112.40 57.93 -2.57
CA ALA A 572 113.19 59.02 -3.19
C ALA A 572 112.93 60.37 -2.47
N GLU A 573 113.05 60.42 -1.13
CA GLU A 573 112.61 61.56 -0.28
C GLU A 573 113.52 62.83 -0.32
N GLY A 574 114.15 63.13 -1.47
CA GLY A 574 115.26 64.08 -1.57
C GLY A 574 114.92 65.59 -1.63
N HIS A 575 113.69 65.97 -1.94
CA HIS A 575 113.32 67.38 -2.22
C HIS A 575 112.32 68.00 -1.21
N ILE A 576 112.21 67.40 -0.02
CA ILE A 576 111.09 67.61 0.90
C ILE A 576 111.10 68.97 1.64
N THR A 577 112.23 69.66 1.80
CA THR A 577 112.27 70.90 2.61
C THR A 577 111.59 72.09 1.94
N ASN A 578 111.88 72.34 0.67
CA ASN A 578 111.40 73.55 -0.03
C ASN A 578 110.02 73.35 -0.65
N LEU A 579 109.56 72.10 -0.76
CA LEU A 579 108.17 71.80 -1.11
C LEU A 579 107.22 71.96 0.07
N LYS A 580 107.67 71.92 1.33
CA LYS A 580 106.78 72.02 2.50
C LYS A 580 106.01 73.35 2.58
N GLU A 581 106.65 74.49 2.36
CA GLU A 581 105.97 75.80 2.41
C GLU A 581 104.96 76.02 1.25
N ALA A 582 105.09 75.26 0.16
CA ALA A 582 104.10 75.19 -0.90
C ALA A 582 103.03 74.12 -0.61
N GLN A 583 103.42 73.00 0.01
CA GLN A 583 102.57 71.92 0.47
C GLN A 583 101.61 72.37 1.54
N ASP A 584 101.97 73.28 2.45
CA ASP A 584 101.07 73.77 3.50
C ASP A 584 99.92 74.60 2.90
N LYS A 585 100.19 75.45 1.91
CA LYS A 585 99.15 76.21 1.18
C LYS A 585 98.30 75.32 0.29
N LEU A 586 98.94 74.37 -0.42
CA LEU A 586 98.21 73.34 -1.14
C LEU A 586 97.45 72.41 -0.18
N ALA A 587 97.85 72.25 1.08
CA ALA A 587 97.13 71.46 2.08
C ALA A 587 95.92 72.22 2.61
N GLU A 588 95.97 73.55 2.77
CA GLU A 588 94.78 74.36 3.05
C GLU A 588 93.76 74.28 1.90
N GLU A 589 94.20 74.36 0.64
CA GLU A 589 93.32 74.18 -0.53
C GLU A 589 92.83 72.72 -0.69
N LEU A 590 93.68 71.74 -0.39
CA LEU A 590 93.35 70.30 -0.44
C LEU A 590 92.43 69.91 0.71
N ASP A 591 92.55 70.50 1.91
CA ASP A 591 91.63 70.27 3.02
C ASP A 591 90.34 71.08 2.89
N ALA A 592 90.34 72.24 2.22
CA ALA A 592 89.12 72.91 1.78
C ALA A 592 88.37 72.12 0.69
N THR A 593 89.08 71.51 -0.27
CA THR A 593 88.46 70.63 -1.27
C THR A 593 88.08 69.27 -0.68
N ARG A 594 88.81 68.71 0.29
CA ARG A 594 88.37 67.54 1.08
C ARG A 594 87.20 67.88 2.00
N ALA A 595 87.08 69.11 2.51
CA ALA A 595 85.91 69.54 3.27
C ALA A 595 84.67 69.56 2.36
N ARG A 596 84.77 70.19 1.19
CA ARG A 596 83.71 70.13 0.16
C ARG A 596 83.43 68.70 -0.29
N LEU A 597 84.46 67.85 -0.45
CA LEU A 597 84.29 66.44 -0.81
C LEU A 597 83.57 65.66 0.29
N ARG A 598 83.88 65.92 1.57
CA ARG A 598 83.16 65.38 2.73
C ARG A 598 81.72 65.91 2.78
N GLU A 599 81.47 67.18 2.48
CA GLU A 599 80.12 67.74 2.38
C GLU A 599 79.32 67.06 1.25
N THR A 600 79.88 66.91 0.05
CA THR A 600 79.23 66.17 -1.05
C THR A 600 79.08 64.68 -0.77
N SER A 601 80.01 64.07 -0.03
CA SER A 601 79.94 62.66 0.38
C SER A 601 78.88 62.45 1.46
N ASN A 602 78.78 63.36 2.43
CA ASN A 602 77.72 63.39 3.43
C ASN A 602 76.35 63.63 2.77
N LEU A 603 76.27 64.50 1.77
CA LEU A 603 75.06 64.73 0.99
C LEU A 603 74.67 63.50 0.15
N LEU A 604 75.64 62.83 -0.49
CA LEU A 604 75.43 61.54 -1.17
C LEU A 604 74.98 60.45 -0.20
N THR A 605 75.58 60.37 0.99
CA THR A 605 75.21 59.41 2.04
C THR A 605 73.81 59.70 2.58
N ALA A 606 73.43 60.97 2.74
CA ALA A 606 72.08 61.39 3.11
C ALA A 606 71.06 61.03 2.01
N LEU A 607 71.37 61.33 0.74
CA LEU A 607 70.52 60.97 -0.40
C LEU A 607 70.41 59.45 -0.60
N GLN A 608 71.47 58.67 -0.33
CA GLN A 608 71.40 57.21 -0.29
C GLN A 608 70.53 56.73 0.88
N GLY A 609 70.65 57.35 2.06
CA GLY A 609 69.78 57.08 3.21
C GLY A 609 68.30 57.38 2.94
N GLU A 610 68.00 58.49 2.26
CA GLU A 610 66.65 58.85 1.82
C GLU A 610 66.12 57.91 0.73
N MET A 611 66.94 57.53 -0.25
CA MET A 611 66.59 56.54 -1.27
C MET A 611 66.35 55.15 -0.66
N GLU A 612 67.16 54.72 0.31
CA GLU A 612 66.91 53.48 1.05
C GLU A 612 65.66 53.57 1.94
N ALA A 613 65.40 54.72 2.58
CA ALA A 613 64.21 54.93 3.38
C ALA A 613 62.94 54.90 2.50
N GLN A 614 62.95 55.55 1.34
CA GLN A 614 61.85 55.45 0.37
C GLN A 614 61.73 54.03 -0.18
N LYS A 615 62.84 53.36 -0.52
CA LYS A 615 62.79 51.95 -0.98
C LYS A 615 62.15 51.05 0.08
N LYS A 616 62.57 51.13 1.35
CA LYS A 616 61.97 50.39 2.46
C LYS A 616 60.49 50.75 2.68
N GLN A 617 60.11 52.03 2.50
CA GLN A 617 58.72 52.45 2.56
C GLN A 617 57.87 51.91 1.40
N HIS A 618 58.43 51.81 0.19
CA HIS A 618 57.78 51.21 -0.97
C HIS A 618 57.69 49.68 -0.86
N GLU A 619 58.73 49.01 -0.37
CA GLU A 619 58.71 47.57 -0.06
C GLU A 619 57.66 47.26 1.02
N ALA A 620 57.58 48.05 2.09
CA ALA A 620 56.53 47.92 3.12
C ALA A 620 55.11 48.14 2.54
N LYS A 621 54.92 49.17 1.71
CA LYS A 621 53.64 49.40 1.00
C LYS A 621 53.26 48.21 0.13
N VAL A 622 54.20 47.68 -0.67
CA VAL A 622 53.98 46.51 -1.54
C VAL A 622 53.64 45.25 -0.73
N ILE A 623 54.26 45.06 0.44
CA ILE A 623 53.91 43.96 1.36
C ILE A 623 52.47 44.15 1.85
N THR A 624 52.12 45.31 2.41
CA THR A 624 50.75 45.54 2.91
C THR A 624 49.68 45.41 1.82
N THR A 625 49.93 45.88 0.58
CA THR A 625 48.97 45.69 -0.52
C THR A 625 48.82 44.23 -0.92
N LYS A 626 49.89 43.43 -0.84
CA LYS A 626 49.84 41.99 -1.11
C LYS A 626 49.13 41.22 0.00
N GLU A 627 49.29 41.65 1.26
CA GLU A 627 48.56 41.09 2.40
C GLU A 627 47.07 41.43 2.31
N ASP A 628 46.70 42.66 1.94
CA ASP A 628 45.32 43.08 1.67
C ASP A 628 44.69 42.34 0.47
N GLU A 629 45.44 42.14 -0.63
CA GLU A 629 44.96 41.36 -1.77
C GLU A 629 44.84 39.87 -1.43
N LYS A 630 45.81 39.30 -0.70
CA LYS A 630 45.71 37.93 -0.21
C LYS A 630 44.48 37.76 0.70
N LEU A 631 44.27 38.65 1.67
CA LEU A 631 43.09 38.62 2.54
C LEU A 631 41.77 38.72 1.77
N LYS A 632 41.72 39.47 0.66
CA LYS A 632 40.55 39.48 -0.24
C LYS A 632 40.38 38.15 -0.97
N MET A 633 41.46 37.58 -1.50
CA MET A 633 41.44 36.28 -2.20
C MET A 633 41.06 35.13 -1.27
N ASP A 634 41.68 35.03 -0.09
CA ASP A 634 41.38 34.03 0.95
C ASP A 634 39.90 34.13 1.38
N LYS A 635 39.37 35.36 1.53
CA LYS A 635 37.96 35.60 1.89
C LYS A 635 36.99 35.27 0.75
N MET A 636 37.36 35.55 -0.51
CA MET A 636 36.56 35.22 -1.69
C MET A 636 36.54 33.71 -1.96
N ALA A 637 37.66 33.02 -1.69
CA ALA A 637 37.74 31.56 -1.69
C ALA A 637 36.83 30.95 -0.60
N LEU A 638 36.91 31.44 0.64
CA LEU A 638 36.04 30.99 1.74
C LEU A 638 34.55 31.25 1.43
N GLU A 639 34.21 32.40 0.82
CA GLU A 639 32.85 32.66 0.36
C GLU A 639 32.38 31.69 -0.74
N LEU A 640 33.28 31.24 -1.63
CA LEU A 640 32.97 30.24 -2.64
C LEU A 640 32.81 28.84 -2.01
N GLU A 641 33.69 28.44 -1.10
CA GLU A 641 33.57 27.18 -0.35
C GLU A 641 32.27 27.13 0.47
N LEU A 642 31.88 28.23 1.13
CA LEU A 642 30.62 28.34 1.86
C LEU A 642 29.41 28.25 0.92
N LYS A 643 29.46 28.88 -0.27
CA LYS A 643 28.38 28.78 -1.28
C LYS A 643 28.28 27.35 -1.84
N TRP A 644 29.41 26.72 -2.16
CA TRP A 644 29.46 25.35 -2.68
C TRP A 644 29.01 24.31 -1.65
N THR A 645 29.48 24.42 -0.40
CA THR A 645 29.07 23.51 0.68
C THR A 645 27.59 23.67 1.03
N GLU A 646 27.03 24.90 0.98
CA GLU A 646 25.60 25.12 1.17
C GLU A 646 24.77 24.61 -0.01
N THR A 647 25.19 24.81 -1.28
CA THR A 647 24.48 24.18 -2.42
C THR A 647 24.55 22.66 -2.35
N LEU A 648 25.69 22.08 -2.02
CA LEU A 648 25.84 20.63 -1.86
C LEU A 648 24.97 20.11 -0.70
N ARG A 649 24.87 20.88 0.40
CA ARG A 649 23.97 20.60 1.53
C ARG A 649 22.49 20.66 1.13
N GLN A 650 22.11 21.59 0.26
CA GLN A 650 20.75 21.73 -0.25
C GLN A 650 20.37 20.61 -1.22
N GLU A 651 21.24 20.24 -2.18
CA GLU A 651 20.99 19.07 -3.05
C GLU A 651 20.96 17.77 -2.24
N CYS A 652 21.89 17.58 -1.29
CA CYS A 652 21.83 16.48 -0.33
C CYS A 652 20.61 16.52 0.61
N LYS A 653 19.92 17.66 0.74
CA LYS A 653 18.66 17.77 1.48
C LYS A 653 17.48 17.36 0.60
N LYS A 654 17.42 17.85 -0.65
CA LYS A 654 16.41 17.45 -1.65
C LYS A 654 16.42 15.95 -1.89
N LEU A 655 17.59 15.35 -2.17
CA LEU A 655 17.73 13.91 -2.38
C LEU A 655 17.30 13.07 -1.15
N ARG A 656 17.34 13.64 0.07
CA ARG A 656 16.84 13.01 1.30
C ARG A 656 15.38 13.35 1.61
N GLU A 657 14.75 14.20 0.82
CA GLU A 657 13.33 14.54 0.87
C GLU A 657 12.60 13.74 -0.23
N GLU A 658 13.11 13.78 -1.46
CA GLU A 658 12.74 12.91 -2.59
C GLU A 658 12.77 11.43 -2.20
N LEU A 659 13.90 10.88 -1.75
CA LEU A 659 14.00 9.47 -1.31
C LEU A 659 13.05 9.13 -0.13
N ARG A 660 12.62 10.13 0.65
CA ARG A 660 11.64 9.94 1.73
C ARG A 660 10.21 9.96 1.23
N GLU A 661 9.94 10.77 0.21
CA GLU A 661 8.67 10.88 -0.48
C GLU A 661 8.43 9.60 -1.29
N ASP A 662 9.43 9.13 -2.05
CA ASP A 662 9.47 7.80 -2.70
C ASP A 662 9.18 6.68 -1.69
N HIS A 663 9.91 6.62 -0.56
CA HIS A 663 9.67 5.59 0.46
C HIS A 663 8.30 5.68 1.14
N GLU A 664 7.71 6.86 1.29
CA GLU A 664 6.34 7.01 1.80
C GLU A 664 5.28 6.74 0.72
N ASP A 665 5.58 6.94 -0.57
CA ASP A 665 4.76 6.57 -1.72
C ASP A 665 4.73 5.05 -1.90
N ASP A 666 5.89 4.38 -1.92
CA ASP A 666 6.03 2.92 -1.93
C ASP A 666 5.31 2.27 -0.73
N LYS A 667 5.50 2.83 0.47
CA LYS A 667 4.82 2.40 1.69
C LYS A 667 3.31 2.61 1.61
N ARG A 668 2.83 3.72 1.01
CA ARG A 668 1.39 3.93 0.75
C ARG A 668 0.85 2.95 -0.28
N ALA A 669 1.58 2.66 -1.35
CA ALA A 669 1.22 1.68 -2.37
C ALA A 669 1.15 0.25 -1.81
N ALA A 670 2.15 -0.14 -1.01
CA ALA A 670 2.16 -1.44 -0.33
C ALA A 670 1.00 -1.56 0.68
N LEU A 671 0.66 -0.47 1.40
CA LEU A 671 -0.48 -0.45 2.32
C LEU A 671 -1.84 -0.51 1.59
N THR A 672 -2.02 0.17 0.46
CA THR A 672 -3.26 0.04 -0.34
C THR A 672 -3.37 -1.31 -1.02
N GLN A 673 -2.27 -1.90 -1.50
CA GLN A 673 -2.26 -3.26 -2.05
C GLN A 673 -2.55 -4.31 -0.97
N LEU A 674 -1.99 -4.17 0.24
CA LEU A 674 -2.31 -5.01 1.39
C LEU A 674 -3.79 -4.87 1.79
N ALA A 675 -4.34 -3.65 1.78
CA ALA A 675 -5.74 -3.39 2.07
C ALA A 675 -6.67 -4.04 1.02
N GLN A 676 -6.37 -3.89 -0.28
CA GLN A 676 -7.13 -4.55 -1.36
C GLN A 676 -7.08 -6.08 -1.25
N ASN A 677 -5.89 -6.65 -0.99
CA ASN A 677 -5.75 -8.09 -0.77
C ASN A 677 -6.59 -8.56 0.43
N LYS A 678 -6.59 -7.82 1.54
CA LYS A 678 -7.40 -8.13 2.72
C LYS A 678 -8.90 -7.93 2.48
N GLU A 679 -9.31 -6.98 1.64
CA GLU A 679 -10.69 -6.79 1.25
C GLU A 679 -11.18 -7.91 0.29
N GLN A 680 -10.31 -8.42 -0.58
CA GLN A 680 -10.59 -9.62 -1.39
C GLN A 680 -10.62 -10.91 -0.56
N GLU A 681 -9.72 -11.08 0.42
CA GLU A 681 -9.79 -12.17 1.40
C GLU A 681 -11.09 -12.12 2.21
N LEU A 682 -11.49 -10.93 2.69
CA LEU A 682 -12.75 -10.76 3.42
C LEU A 682 -13.97 -10.95 2.50
N GLY A 683 -13.91 -10.53 1.24
CA GLY A 683 -14.96 -10.76 0.24
C GLY A 683 -15.16 -12.24 -0.05
N SER A 684 -14.09 -12.94 -0.45
CA SER A 684 -14.13 -14.38 -0.71
C SER A 684 -14.47 -15.21 0.53
N ALA A 685 -13.99 -14.82 1.72
CA ALA A 685 -14.43 -15.42 2.98
C ALA A 685 -15.94 -15.21 3.21
N ARG A 686 -16.46 -13.98 3.05
CA ARG A 686 -17.89 -13.69 3.17
C ARG A 686 -18.72 -14.50 2.18
N GLU A 687 -18.33 -14.56 0.92
CA GLU A 687 -19.03 -15.38 -0.07
C GLU A 687 -18.99 -16.87 0.27
N SER A 688 -17.86 -17.41 0.75
CA SER A 688 -17.76 -18.81 1.14
C SER A 688 -18.64 -19.16 2.34
N TRP A 689 -18.75 -18.25 3.31
CA TRP A 689 -19.68 -18.36 4.44
C TRP A 689 -21.13 -18.16 4.01
N GLN A 690 -21.41 -17.24 3.09
CA GLN A 690 -22.74 -17.01 2.57
C GLN A 690 -23.25 -18.22 1.79
N ARG A 691 -22.43 -18.81 0.90
CA ARG A 691 -22.71 -20.11 0.28
C ARG A 691 -22.93 -21.20 1.32
N LYS A 692 -22.15 -21.23 2.42
CA LYS A 692 -22.37 -22.16 3.54
C LYS A 692 -23.71 -21.97 4.24
N VAL A 693 -24.17 -20.73 4.37
CA VAL A 693 -25.49 -20.40 4.94
C VAL A 693 -26.61 -20.76 3.96
N GLU A 694 -26.41 -20.53 2.66
CA GLU A 694 -27.32 -20.94 1.58
C GLU A 694 -27.44 -22.48 1.52
N ASP A 695 -26.32 -23.22 1.49
CA ASP A 695 -26.23 -24.70 1.61
C ASP A 695 -27.04 -25.22 2.82
N LEU A 696 -26.89 -24.57 3.98
CA LEU A 696 -27.54 -24.97 5.23
C LEU A 696 -29.03 -24.59 5.25
N LEU A 697 -29.42 -23.48 4.63
CA LEU A 697 -30.83 -23.09 4.47
C LEU A 697 -31.56 -24.01 3.50
N GLU A 698 -30.91 -24.46 2.42
CA GLU A 698 -31.46 -25.49 1.54
C GLU A 698 -31.62 -26.83 2.29
N GLN A 699 -30.61 -27.27 3.03
CA GLN A 699 -30.71 -28.47 3.88
C GLN A 699 -31.84 -28.35 4.92
N ILE A 700 -32.01 -27.18 5.55
CA ILE A 700 -33.13 -26.92 6.47
C ILE A 700 -34.48 -26.92 5.76
N SER A 701 -34.57 -26.44 4.50
CA SER A 701 -35.80 -26.50 3.71
C SER A 701 -36.17 -27.92 3.29
N LEU A 702 -35.19 -28.72 2.87
CA LEU A 702 -35.36 -30.14 2.53
C LEU A 702 -35.75 -30.98 3.75
N LEU A 703 -35.16 -30.70 4.91
CA LEU A 703 -35.55 -31.32 6.19
C LEU A 703 -36.95 -30.88 6.65
N LYS A 704 -37.33 -29.62 6.47
CA LYS A 704 -38.71 -29.17 6.73
C LYS A 704 -39.70 -29.86 5.81
N GLN A 705 -39.42 -29.92 4.51
CA GLN A 705 -40.30 -30.54 3.52
C GLN A 705 -40.45 -32.06 3.74
N SER A 706 -39.39 -32.76 4.13
CA SER A 706 -39.48 -34.19 4.47
C SER A 706 -40.23 -34.43 5.79
N LEU A 707 -40.03 -33.58 6.81
CA LEU A 707 -40.78 -33.64 8.06
C LEU A 707 -42.27 -33.35 7.83
N GLU A 708 -42.60 -32.33 7.03
CA GLU A 708 -43.97 -31.94 6.66
C GLU A 708 -44.67 -33.00 5.80
N MET A 709 -43.91 -33.70 4.94
CA MET A 709 -44.40 -34.89 4.24
C MET A 709 -44.67 -36.07 5.19
N GLN A 710 -43.82 -36.32 6.20
CA GLN A 710 -44.09 -37.34 7.22
C GLN A 710 -45.26 -36.96 8.15
N LEU A 711 -45.42 -35.66 8.46
CA LEU A 711 -46.50 -35.14 9.30
C LEU A 711 -47.85 -35.23 8.56
N SER A 712 -47.90 -34.88 7.28
CA SER A 712 -49.10 -35.08 6.45
C SER A 712 -49.42 -36.57 6.21
N GLN A 713 -48.41 -37.43 6.04
CA GLN A 713 -48.62 -38.89 5.96
C GLN A 713 -49.20 -39.46 7.26
N SER A 714 -48.61 -39.13 8.42
CA SER A 714 -49.12 -39.59 9.72
C SER A 714 -50.46 -38.98 10.11
N GLN A 715 -50.74 -37.73 9.70
CA GLN A 715 -52.06 -37.12 9.83
C GLN A 715 -53.11 -37.82 8.94
N SER A 716 -52.73 -38.26 7.73
CA SER A 716 -53.64 -38.99 6.83
C SER A 716 -53.99 -40.40 7.36
N SER A 717 -53.04 -41.12 7.95
CA SER A 717 -53.32 -42.41 8.58
C SER A 717 -54.11 -42.26 9.89
N LEU A 718 -53.87 -41.21 10.67
CA LEU A 718 -54.71 -40.86 11.83
C LEU A 718 -56.15 -40.58 11.41
N GLN A 719 -56.37 -39.83 10.31
CA GLN A 719 -57.71 -39.55 9.77
C GLN A 719 -58.41 -40.81 9.26
N GLN A 720 -57.69 -41.72 8.59
CA GLN A 720 -58.24 -43.03 8.19
C GLN A 720 -58.65 -43.88 9.39
N LEU A 721 -57.82 -43.91 10.44
CA LEU A 721 -58.11 -44.66 11.67
C LEU A 721 -59.28 -44.04 12.46
N GLN A 722 -59.37 -42.71 12.53
CA GLN A 722 -60.53 -42.01 13.10
C GLN A 722 -61.81 -42.29 12.32
N ALA A 723 -61.74 -42.32 10.98
CA ALA A 723 -62.88 -42.68 10.14
C ALA A 723 -63.37 -44.11 10.41
N GLN A 724 -62.45 -45.08 10.54
CA GLN A 724 -62.76 -46.46 10.92
C GLN A 724 -63.44 -46.52 12.30
N PHE A 725 -62.86 -45.89 13.34
CA PHE A 725 -63.49 -45.84 14.66
C PHE A 725 -64.85 -45.11 14.68
N SER A 726 -65.08 -44.11 13.81
CA SER A 726 -66.42 -43.51 13.67
C SER A 726 -67.42 -44.47 13.03
N GLN A 727 -67.02 -45.25 12.03
CA GLN A 727 -67.88 -46.24 11.38
C GLN A 727 -68.23 -47.40 12.33
N GLU A 728 -67.27 -47.87 13.12
CA GLU A 728 -67.51 -48.88 14.17
C GLU A 728 -68.45 -48.33 15.26
N ARG A 729 -68.26 -47.07 15.71
CA ARG A 729 -69.18 -46.43 16.66
C ARG A 729 -70.59 -46.25 16.11
N GLU A 730 -70.74 -45.84 14.85
CA GLU A 730 -72.05 -45.70 14.22
C GLU A 730 -72.73 -47.07 14.07
N HIS A 731 -72.00 -48.11 13.69
CA HIS A 731 -72.55 -49.46 13.56
C HIS A 731 -72.97 -50.05 14.91
N LEU A 732 -72.16 -49.89 15.96
CA LEU A 732 -72.52 -50.27 17.34
C LEU A 732 -73.71 -49.45 17.86
N SER A 733 -73.79 -48.16 17.53
CA SER A 733 -74.94 -47.31 17.89
C SER A 733 -76.22 -47.74 17.19
N GLN A 734 -76.14 -48.19 15.93
CA GLN A 734 -77.28 -48.74 15.18
C GLN A 734 -77.75 -50.06 15.81
N GLN A 735 -76.83 -51.00 16.09
CA GLN A 735 -77.16 -52.27 16.76
C GLN A 735 -77.82 -52.06 18.13
N LEU A 736 -77.31 -51.11 18.93
CA LEU A 736 -77.92 -50.74 20.22
C LEU A 736 -79.32 -50.12 20.04
N GLN A 737 -79.53 -49.30 19.02
CA GLN A 737 -80.82 -48.67 18.74
C GLN A 737 -81.86 -49.66 18.20
N GLU A 738 -81.43 -50.64 17.40
CA GLU A 738 -82.26 -51.78 16.96
C GLU A 738 -82.67 -52.67 18.14
N LEU A 739 -81.72 -53.03 19.01
CA LEU A 739 -82.00 -53.74 20.27
C LEU A 739 -82.97 -52.95 21.15
N GLN A 740 -82.77 -51.64 21.31
CA GLN A 740 -83.66 -50.79 22.10
C GLN A 740 -85.08 -50.73 21.50
N LEU A 741 -85.22 -50.70 20.17
CA LEU A 741 -86.51 -50.80 19.49
C LEU A 741 -87.17 -52.18 19.66
N GLU A 742 -86.41 -53.28 19.68
CA GLU A 742 -86.95 -54.60 20.03
C GLU A 742 -87.43 -54.67 21.49
N TYR A 743 -86.66 -54.12 22.43
CA TYR A 743 -87.07 -54.04 23.84
C TYR A 743 -88.33 -53.19 24.00
N GLN A 744 -88.40 -52.02 23.38
CA GLN A 744 -89.61 -51.16 23.39
C GLN A 744 -90.81 -51.87 22.78
N ARG A 745 -90.65 -52.61 21.66
CA ARG A 745 -91.75 -53.41 21.07
C ARG A 745 -92.21 -54.55 21.98
N ARG A 746 -91.29 -55.23 22.68
CA ARG A 746 -91.63 -56.26 23.69
C ARG A 746 -92.34 -55.64 24.89
N GLU A 747 -91.85 -54.50 25.39
CA GLU A 747 -92.45 -53.79 26.52
C GLU A 747 -93.86 -53.30 26.16
N HIS A 748 -94.05 -52.66 25.00
CA HIS A 748 -95.34 -52.17 24.57
C HIS A 748 -96.34 -53.31 24.32
N SER A 749 -95.88 -54.44 23.75
CA SER A 749 -96.71 -55.65 23.61
C SER A 749 -97.13 -56.25 24.97
N LEU A 750 -96.28 -56.15 26.00
CA LEU A 750 -96.62 -56.56 27.37
C LEU A 750 -97.55 -55.56 28.07
N GLN A 751 -97.36 -54.26 27.82
CA GLN A 751 -98.25 -53.19 28.29
C GLN A 751 -99.65 -53.33 27.68
N ASP A 752 -99.77 -53.57 26.37
CA ASP A 752 -101.05 -53.79 25.68
C ASP A 752 -101.77 -55.04 26.23
N ALA A 753 -101.05 -56.15 26.40
CA ALA A 753 -101.61 -57.37 27.01
C ALA A 753 -102.08 -57.14 28.45
N HIS A 754 -101.33 -56.37 29.24
CA HIS A 754 -101.70 -55.96 30.59
C HIS A 754 -102.91 -55.01 30.58
N CYS A 755 -102.99 -54.06 29.65
CA CYS A 755 -104.10 -53.13 29.51
C CYS A 755 -105.40 -53.87 29.13
N CYS A 756 -105.36 -54.83 28.20
CA CYS A 756 -106.52 -55.66 27.88
C CYS A 756 -106.98 -56.48 29.08
N ALA A 757 -106.07 -57.18 29.77
CA ALA A 757 -106.39 -57.98 30.95
C ALA A 757 -106.93 -57.12 32.12
N MET A 758 -106.44 -55.89 32.28
CA MET A 758 -106.97 -54.92 33.24
C MET A 758 -108.34 -54.40 32.82
N GLN A 759 -108.60 -54.16 31.53
CA GLN A 759 -109.92 -53.74 31.05
C GLN A 759 -110.97 -54.83 31.26
N ASP A 760 -110.67 -56.10 30.99
CA ASP A 760 -111.57 -57.23 31.29
C ASP A 760 -111.91 -57.31 32.81
N LEU A 761 -110.91 -57.08 33.67
CA LEU A 761 -111.06 -57.01 35.13
C LEU A 761 -111.82 -55.77 35.60
N GLU A 762 -111.66 -54.63 34.93
CA GLU A 762 -112.37 -53.39 35.26
C GLU A 762 -113.80 -53.39 34.75
N GLU A 763 -114.11 -53.95 33.57
CA GLU A 763 -115.48 -54.07 33.07
C GLU A 763 -116.31 -55.00 33.95
N THR A 764 -115.77 -56.16 34.33
CA THR A 764 -116.41 -57.08 35.28
C THR A 764 -116.63 -56.42 36.64
N ARG A 765 -115.60 -55.80 37.24
CA ARG A 765 -115.72 -55.08 38.52
C ARG A 765 -116.68 -53.88 38.44
N GLN A 766 -116.74 -53.19 37.30
CA GLN A 766 -117.68 -52.09 37.06
C GLN A 766 -119.12 -52.59 36.92
N HIS A 767 -119.36 -53.80 36.41
CA HIS A 767 -120.71 -54.37 36.32
C HIS A 767 -121.28 -54.61 37.73
N ASP A 768 -120.52 -55.31 38.58
CA ASP A 768 -120.88 -55.59 39.98
C ASP A 768 -121.07 -54.30 40.80
N LEU A 769 -120.19 -53.31 40.59
CA LEU A 769 -120.32 -52.00 41.24
C LEU A 769 -121.57 -51.23 40.77
N LYS A 770 -121.93 -51.25 39.48
CA LYS A 770 -123.12 -50.54 38.97
C LYS A 770 -124.41 -51.08 39.58
N GLU A 771 -124.50 -52.40 39.82
CA GLU A 771 -125.61 -53.03 40.56
C GLU A 771 -125.67 -52.58 42.04
N LEU A 772 -124.54 -52.56 42.74
CA LEU A 772 -124.49 -52.11 44.14
C LEU A 772 -124.82 -50.61 44.27
N GLU A 773 -124.23 -49.78 43.40
CA GLU A 773 -124.40 -48.34 43.42
C GLU A 773 -125.84 -47.92 43.07
N GLN A 774 -126.56 -48.61 42.19
CA GLN A 774 -127.98 -48.29 41.95
C GLN A 774 -128.83 -48.47 43.20
N ARG A 775 -128.60 -49.55 43.97
CA ARG A 775 -129.31 -49.82 45.23
C ARG A 775 -128.97 -48.77 46.30
N LEU A 776 -127.71 -48.37 46.41
CA LEU A 776 -127.25 -47.39 47.41
C LEU A 776 -127.62 -45.93 47.05
N ARG A 777 -127.53 -45.54 45.77
CA ARG A 777 -127.84 -44.18 45.29
C ARG A 777 -129.31 -43.79 45.54
N GLN A 778 -130.25 -44.74 45.44
CA GLN A 778 -131.66 -44.47 45.70
C GLN A 778 -131.93 -44.10 47.17
N GLN A 779 -131.18 -44.66 48.12
CA GLN A 779 -131.31 -44.33 49.54
C GLN A 779 -130.66 -42.97 49.87
N HIS A 780 -129.39 -42.78 49.50
CA HIS A 780 -128.67 -41.54 49.82
C HIS A 780 -129.17 -40.29 49.08
N HIS A 781 -129.86 -40.42 47.93
CA HIS A 781 -130.37 -39.25 47.21
C HIS A 781 -131.38 -38.44 48.05
N MET A 782 -132.23 -39.12 48.84
CA MET A 782 -133.25 -38.47 49.68
C MET A 782 -132.65 -37.78 50.91
N GLU A 783 -131.62 -38.37 51.53
CA GLU A 783 -130.98 -37.82 52.73
C GLU A 783 -130.10 -36.60 52.38
N LEU A 784 -129.28 -36.73 51.34
CA LEU A 784 -128.25 -35.76 50.97
C LEU A 784 -128.82 -34.45 50.43
N GLN A 785 -130.08 -34.42 50.01
CA GLN A 785 -130.74 -33.23 49.48
C GLN A 785 -131.06 -32.21 50.59
N SER A 786 -131.44 -32.67 51.79
CA SER A 786 -131.75 -31.80 52.95
C SER A 786 -130.52 -31.12 53.55
N VAL A 787 -129.37 -31.81 53.58
CA VAL A 787 -128.13 -31.33 54.21
C VAL A 787 -127.40 -30.31 53.33
N ARG A 788 -127.50 -30.44 52.00
CA ARG A 788 -126.77 -29.60 51.03
C ARG A 788 -127.18 -28.12 51.03
N GLU A 789 -128.44 -27.81 51.32
CA GLU A 789 -128.95 -26.43 51.27
C GLU A 789 -128.48 -25.60 52.47
N ALA A 790 -128.32 -26.23 53.64
CA ALA A 790 -127.83 -25.58 54.86
C ALA A 790 -126.35 -25.18 54.75
N HIS A 791 -125.48 -26.05 54.20
CA HIS A 791 -124.04 -25.78 54.15
C HIS A 791 -123.63 -24.75 53.09
N ARG A 792 -124.43 -24.49 52.05
CA ARG A 792 -124.03 -23.55 50.97
C ARG A 792 -123.85 -22.11 51.49
N HIS A 793 -124.83 -21.61 52.26
CA HIS A 793 -124.83 -20.23 52.76
C HIS A 793 -123.66 -19.92 53.71
N SER A 794 -123.13 -20.92 54.43
CA SER A 794 -122.05 -20.70 55.42
C SER A 794 -120.65 -20.65 54.82
N ILE A 795 -120.48 -20.96 53.53
CA ILE A 795 -119.16 -21.03 52.85
C ILE A 795 -118.89 -19.76 52.03
N GLU A 796 -119.94 -19.13 51.48
CA GLU A 796 -119.80 -17.93 50.66
C GLU A 796 -119.36 -16.70 51.48
N THR A 797 -119.75 -16.59 52.75
CA THR A 797 -119.34 -15.49 53.65
C THR A 797 -117.88 -15.54 54.08
N LEU A 798 -117.30 -16.75 54.25
CA LEU A 798 -115.92 -16.92 54.69
C LEU A 798 -114.89 -16.64 53.58
N LYS A 799 -115.22 -16.93 52.32
CA LYS A 799 -114.29 -16.72 51.19
C LYS A 799 -113.97 -15.24 50.95
N GLN A 800 -114.98 -14.37 51.03
CA GLN A 800 -114.84 -12.94 50.73
C GLN A 800 -113.89 -12.19 51.68
N GLN A 801 -113.63 -12.74 52.86
CA GLN A 801 -112.74 -12.13 53.85
C GLN A 801 -111.26 -12.47 53.57
N SER A 802 -110.94 -13.72 53.24
CA SER A 802 -109.54 -14.15 52.99
C SER A 802 -108.93 -13.62 51.70
N GLU A 803 -109.72 -13.29 50.68
CA GLU A 803 -109.19 -12.79 49.40
C GLU A 803 -108.68 -11.34 49.49
N GLN A 804 -109.21 -10.53 50.43
CA GLN A 804 -108.80 -9.13 50.59
C GLN A 804 -107.43 -8.97 51.26
N GLU A 805 -107.13 -9.81 52.26
CA GLU A 805 -105.87 -9.76 53.03
C GLU A 805 -104.66 -10.25 52.22
N LEU A 806 -104.87 -11.18 51.28
CA LEU A 806 -103.82 -11.71 50.40
C LEU A 806 -103.41 -10.75 49.26
N GLN A 807 -104.19 -9.70 49.02
CA GLN A 807 -104.01 -8.81 47.87
C GLN A 807 -103.24 -7.52 48.20
N THR A 808 -103.25 -7.09 49.47
CA THR A 808 -102.42 -5.97 49.96
C THR A 808 -100.96 -6.37 50.11
N LEU A 809 -100.68 -7.46 50.82
CA LEU A 809 -99.33 -7.92 51.17
C LEU A 809 -98.44 -8.23 49.94
N ARG A 810 -99.05 -8.46 48.77
CA ARG A 810 -98.35 -8.68 47.49
C ARG A 810 -97.81 -7.41 46.85
N PHE A 811 -98.43 -6.25 47.11
CA PHE A 811 -98.01 -4.99 46.50
C PHE A 811 -96.76 -4.40 47.20
N GLU A 812 -96.75 -4.46 48.53
CA GLU A 812 -95.71 -3.85 49.37
C GLU A 812 -94.33 -4.47 49.11
N LEU A 813 -94.25 -5.81 49.07
CA LEU A 813 -92.99 -6.54 48.82
C LEU A 813 -92.44 -6.37 47.39
N GLU A 814 -93.29 -6.05 46.41
CA GLU A 814 -92.85 -5.94 45.01
C GLU A 814 -92.18 -4.60 44.72
N ASP A 815 -92.57 -3.52 45.40
CA ASP A 815 -92.01 -2.18 45.18
C ASP A 815 -90.72 -1.92 45.99
N GLU A 816 -90.57 -2.50 47.19
CA GLU A 816 -89.30 -2.45 47.94
C GLU A 816 -88.13 -3.09 47.14
N GLY A 817 -88.38 -4.24 46.51
CA GLY A 817 -87.38 -4.93 45.68
C GLY A 817 -86.96 -4.14 44.44
N LYS A 818 -87.90 -3.42 43.80
CA LYS A 818 -87.63 -2.56 42.65
C LYS A 818 -86.78 -1.34 43.04
N ALA A 819 -87.05 -0.74 44.20
CA ALA A 819 -86.31 0.42 44.70
C ALA A 819 -84.84 0.08 45.00
N MET A 820 -84.58 -1.04 45.68
CA MET A 820 -83.23 -1.44 46.09
C MET A 820 -82.32 -1.82 44.91
N LEU A 821 -82.88 -2.42 43.85
CA LEU A 821 -82.14 -2.69 42.61
C LEU A 821 -81.82 -1.43 41.79
N ALA A 822 -82.58 -0.34 41.97
CA ALA A 822 -82.34 0.92 41.28
C ALA A 822 -81.17 1.72 41.89
N SER A 823 -81.06 1.77 43.23
CA SER A 823 -79.96 2.49 43.90
C SER A 823 -78.59 1.88 43.61
N LEU A 824 -78.44 0.56 43.78
CA LEU A 824 -77.20 -0.18 43.50
C LEU A 824 -76.72 0.00 42.04
N ARG A 825 -77.65 0.04 41.08
CA ARG A 825 -77.34 0.34 39.67
C ARG A 825 -76.92 1.80 39.45
N SER A 826 -77.44 2.74 40.23
CA SER A 826 -77.04 4.15 40.16
C SER A 826 -75.63 4.36 40.71
N GLU A 827 -75.32 3.77 41.87
CA GLU A 827 -74.02 3.91 42.53
C GLU A 827 -72.88 3.28 41.72
N LEU A 828 -73.08 2.06 41.20
CA LEU A 828 -72.09 1.38 40.36
C LEU A 828 -71.78 2.18 39.08
N ASN A 829 -72.81 2.73 38.42
CA ASN A 829 -72.62 3.58 37.24
C ASN A 829 -71.92 4.91 37.57
N HIS A 830 -72.20 5.51 38.74
CA HIS A 830 -71.55 6.75 39.17
C HIS A 830 -70.05 6.55 39.43
N LEU A 831 -69.67 5.47 40.13
CA LEU A 831 -68.28 5.11 40.37
C LEU A 831 -67.53 4.84 39.05
N HIS A 832 -68.15 4.08 38.14
CA HIS A 832 -67.54 3.75 36.84
C HIS A 832 -67.35 5.01 35.97
N ALA A 833 -68.34 5.91 35.94
CA ALA A 833 -68.23 7.19 35.23
C ALA A 833 -67.13 8.10 35.82
N SER A 834 -67.04 8.18 37.15
CA SER A 834 -66.01 8.97 37.84
C SER A 834 -64.59 8.47 37.53
N ALA A 835 -64.37 7.15 37.53
CA ALA A 835 -63.08 6.56 37.20
C ALA A 835 -62.66 6.83 35.73
N ILE A 836 -63.60 6.70 34.79
CA ILE A 836 -63.35 6.99 33.36
C ILE A 836 -62.99 8.47 33.15
N GLU A 837 -63.68 9.39 33.83
CA GLU A 837 -63.43 10.82 33.67
C GLU A 837 -62.12 11.28 34.33
N GLN A 838 -61.72 10.67 35.45
CA GLN A 838 -60.38 10.87 36.02
C GLN A 838 -59.27 10.38 35.06
N LEU A 839 -59.43 9.17 34.48
CA LEU A 839 -58.46 8.62 33.53
C LEU A 839 -58.34 9.45 32.24
N ARG A 840 -59.45 10.06 31.81
CA ARG A 840 -59.43 11.06 30.72
C ARG A 840 -58.64 12.31 31.12
N GLN A 841 -58.88 12.87 32.30
CA GLN A 841 -58.18 14.09 32.73
C GLN A 841 -56.67 13.87 32.87
N THR A 842 -56.21 12.72 33.38
CA THR A 842 -54.77 12.42 33.43
C THR A 842 -54.16 12.33 32.03
N HIS A 843 -54.74 11.55 31.12
CA HIS A 843 -54.26 11.48 29.73
C HIS A 843 -54.34 12.82 28.99
N GLN A 844 -55.32 13.67 29.29
CA GLN A 844 -55.45 14.99 28.68
C GLN A 844 -54.40 15.99 29.20
N GLN A 845 -53.93 15.82 30.45
CA GLN A 845 -52.78 16.55 31.00
C GLN A 845 -51.45 16.03 30.44
N GLU A 846 -51.24 14.71 30.41
CA GLU A 846 -50.05 14.06 29.84
C GLU A 846 -49.85 14.42 28.36
N THR A 847 -50.92 14.35 27.55
CA THR A 847 -50.86 14.71 26.13
C THR A 847 -50.76 16.22 25.89
N ALA A 848 -51.07 17.07 26.86
CA ALA A 848 -50.77 18.51 26.81
C ALA A 848 -49.30 18.79 27.15
N ALA A 849 -48.76 18.13 28.19
CA ALA A 849 -47.35 18.24 28.56
C ALA A 849 -46.42 17.77 27.43
N ALA A 850 -46.67 16.59 26.86
CA ALA A 850 -45.88 16.06 25.74
C ALA A 850 -45.93 16.94 24.47
N LYS A 851 -47.03 17.65 24.24
CA LYS A 851 -47.12 18.65 23.15
C LYS A 851 -46.28 19.89 23.45
N LEU A 852 -46.33 20.39 24.68
CA LEU A 852 -45.52 21.55 25.09
C LEU A 852 -44.02 21.24 25.02
N GLU A 853 -43.60 20.04 25.44
CA GLU A 853 -42.22 19.57 25.30
C GLU A 853 -41.79 19.46 23.83
N LEU A 854 -42.66 18.94 22.96
CA LEU A 854 -42.41 18.87 21.52
C LEU A 854 -42.33 20.27 20.87
N GLU A 855 -43.21 21.20 21.24
CA GLU A 855 -43.17 22.59 20.74
C GLU A 855 -41.91 23.33 21.20
N ASN A 856 -41.47 23.14 22.45
CA ASN A 856 -40.20 23.66 22.96
C ASN A 856 -38.99 23.04 22.23
N ALA A 857 -38.99 21.74 21.95
CA ALA A 857 -37.95 21.08 21.19
C ALA A 857 -37.87 21.60 19.74
N LEU A 858 -39.02 21.83 19.10
CA LEU A 858 -39.12 22.38 17.75
C LEU A 858 -38.65 23.85 17.69
N GLU A 859 -38.97 24.69 18.68
CA GLU A 859 -38.48 26.07 18.69
C GLU A 859 -36.99 26.17 19.03
N ASN A 860 -36.46 25.31 19.91
CA ASN A 860 -35.02 25.17 20.13
C ASN A 860 -34.30 24.75 18.84
N SER A 861 -34.86 23.80 18.08
CA SER A 861 -34.33 23.39 16.78
C SER A 861 -34.35 24.54 15.76
N ARG A 862 -35.42 25.34 15.69
CA ARG A 862 -35.50 26.55 14.84
C ARG A 862 -34.51 27.64 15.26
N ILE A 863 -34.24 27.80 16.56
CA ILE A 863 -33.22 28.75 17.03
C ILE A 863 -31.83 28.31 16.54
N GLN A 864 -31.48 27.03 16.70
CA GLN A 864 -30.24 26.46 16.16
C GLN A 864 -30.16 26.58 14.63
N GLU A 865 -31.27 26.36 13.92
CA GLU A 865 -31.34 26.55 12.46
C GLU A 865 -31.07 28.01 12.05
N ARG A 866 -31.67 28.99 12.76
CA ARG A 866 -31.39 30.43 12.55
C ARG A 866 -29.93 30.79 12.83
N GLU A 867 -29.34 30.25 13.90
CA GLU A 867 -27.93 30.48 14.23
C GLU A 867 -26.99 29.87 13.19
N LEU A 868 -27.29 28.67 12.68
CA LEU A 868 -26.54 28.02 11.61
C LEU A 868 -26.68 28.78 10.27
N LEU A 869 -27.87 29.26 9.93
CA LEU A 869 -28.12 30.10 8.75
C LEU A 869 -27.39 31.45 8.85
N GLY A 870 -27.39 32.08 10.03
CA GLY A 870 -26.58 33.27 10.30
C GLY A 870 -25.09 33.01 10.10
N ARG A 871 -24.57 31.91 10.69
CA ARG A 871 -23.18 31.47 10.51
C ARG A 871 -22.81 31.19 9.04
N ILE A 872 -23.76 30.66 8.26
CA ILE A 872 -23.59 30.44 6.82
C ILE A 872 -23.53 31.78 6.07
N SER A 873 -24.36 32.76 6.45
CA SER A 873 -24.30 34.12 5.90
C SER A 873 -22.96 34.81 6.21
N ASP A 874 -22.49 34.74 7.47
CA ASP A 874 -21.19 35.28 7.89
C ASP A 874 -20.03 34.69 7.05
N LEU A 875 -20.04 33.37 6.85
CA LEU A 875 -19.03 32.66 6.05
C LEU A 875 -19.14 32.98 4.55
N GLN A 876 -20.35 33.20 4.03
CA GLN A 876 -20.55 33.67 2.65
C GLN A 876 -20.01 35.10 2.48
N GLU A 877 -20.23 36.00 3.45
CA GLU A 877 -19.62 37.33 3.45
C GLU A 877 -18.10 37.28 3.56
N GLU A 878 -17.53 36.43 4.42
CA GLU A 878 -16.08 36.21 4.46
C GLU A 878 -15.53 35.72 3.11
N VAL A 879 -16.22 34.80 2.43
CA VAL A 879 -15.84 34.31 1.10
C VAL A 879 -15.93 35.43 0.06
N VAL A 880 -16.94 36.30 0.10
CA VAL A 880 -17.04 37.48 -0.78
C VAL A 880 -15.91 38.47 -0.50
N ARG A 881 -15.63 38.79 0.77
CA ARG A 881 -14.52 39.68 1.15
C ARG A 881 -13.16 39.13 0.69
N ARG A 882 -12.92 37.82 0.85
CA ARG A 882 -11.70 37.15 0.35
C ARG A 882 -11.63 37.15 -1.18
N LYS A 883 -12.74 36.93 -1.90
CA LYS A 883 -12.79 37.02 -3.37
C LYS A 883 -12.49 38.43 -3.87
N ASN A 884 -13.03 39.46 -3.22
CA ASN A 884 -12.73 40.84 -3.56
C ASN A 884 -11.26 41.15 -3.34
N HIS A 885 -10.67 40.70 -2.22
CA HIS A 885 -9.25 40.89 -1.95
C HIS A 885 -8.33 40.13 -2.93
N ILE A 886 -8.73 38.93 -3.37
CA ILE A 886 -8.03 38.22 -4.44
C ILE A 886 -8.11 39.01 -5.76
N ALA A 887 -9.28 39.58 -6.10
CA ALA A 887 -9.43 40.41 -7.30
C ALA A 887 -8.64 41.74 -7.23
N GLU A 888 -8.47 42.32 -6.04
CA GLU A 888 -7.57 43.45 -5.78
C GLU A 888 -6.11 43.05 -6.05
N LEU A 889 -5.67 41.92 -5.49
CA LEU A 889 -4.32 41.39 -5.70
C LEU A 889 -4.06 40.98 -7.17
N ASP A 890 -5.05 40.39 -7.85
CA ASP A 890 -4.98 40.09 -9.28
C ASP A 890 -4.84 41.38 -10.12
N HIS A 891 -5.48 42.47 -9.71
CA HIS A 891 -5.35 43.78 -10.36
C HIS A 891 -3.98 44.43 -10.07
N GLU A 892 -3.46 44.34 -8.84
CA GLU A 892 -2.08 44.74 -8.52
C GLU A 892 -1.07 43.93 -9.35
N ILE A 893 -1.24 42.61 -9.44
CA ILE A 893 -0.42 41.72 -10.30
C ILE A 893 -0.55 42.12 -11.77
N HIS A 894 -1.74 42.52 -12.26
CA HIS A 894 -1.89 43.00 -13.64
C HIS A 894 -1.13 44.30 -13.88
N THR A 895 -1.30 45.32 -13.03
CA THR A 895 -0.60 46.60 -13.18
C THR A 895 0.92 46.46 -13.01
N LEU A 896 1.40 45.57 -12.13
CA LEU A 896 2.82 45.23 -12.02
C LEU A 896 3.33 44.53 -13.28
N ASN A 897 2.58 43.61 -13.87
CA ASN A 897 2.93 43.01 -15.16
C ASN A 897 2.90 44.01 -16.31
N GLU A 898 1.97 44.97 -16.33
CA GLU A 898 1.96 46.06 -17.32
C GLU A 898 3.21 46.94 -17.18
N ASN A 899 3.59 47.29 -15.94
CA ASN A 899 4.81 48.05 -15.63
C ASN A 899 6.10 47.28 -15.99
N ILE A 900 6.13 45.96 -15.77
CA ILE A 900 7.24 45.12 -16.24
C ILE A 900 7.28 45.14 -17.78
N ASN A 901 6.14 45.00 -18.46
CA ASN A 901 6.07 45.03 -19.92
C ASN A 901 6.45 46.39 -20.53
N THR A 902 6.15 47.53 -19.89
CA THR A 902 6.63 48.84 -20.34
C THR A 902 8.14 48.98 -20.14
N LEU A 903 8.65 48.66 -18.95
CA LEU A 903 10.09 48.69 -18.66
C LEU A 903 10.90 47.74 -19.56
N THR A 904 10.38 46.55 -19.89
CA THR A 904 11.01 45.63 -20.85
C THR A 904 11.05 46.23 -22.26
N ARG A 905 9.97 46.89 -22.71
CA ARG A 905 9.95 47.60 -24.01
C ARG A 905 10.89 48.80 -24.03
N GLU A 906 11.02 49.53 -22.93
CA GLU A 906 11.98 50.63 -22.80
C GLU A 906 13.42 50.12 -22.81
N LEU A 907 13.72 49.01 -22.12
CA LEU A 907 15.02 48.34 -22.18
C LEU A 907 15.34 47.81 -23.59
N GLU A 908 14.36 47.25 -24.29
CA GLU A 908 14.52 46.87 -25.70
C GLU A 908 14.81 48.07 -26.61
N LEU A 909 14.09 49.18 -26.42
CA LEU A 909 14.30 50.41 -27.19
C LEU A 909 15.68 51.01 -26.90
N LYS A 910 16.12 51.04 -25.63
CA LYS A 910 17.47 51.46 -25.26
C LYS A 910 18.55 50.52 -25.77
N GLY A 911 18.29 49.21 -25.80
CA GLY A 911 19.16 48.23 -26.46
C GLY A 911 19.30 48.49 -27.97
N LYS A 912 18.18 48.79 -28.65
CA LYS A 912 18.15 49.16 -30.09
C LYS A 912 18.85 50.50 -30.35
N GLU A 913 18.70 51.50 -29.47
CA GLU A 913 19.46 52.76 -29.51
C GLU A 913 20.97 52.53 -29.32
N VAL A 914 21.39 51.75 -28.33
CA VAL A 914 22.82 51.44 -28.09
C VAL A 914 23.43 50.68 -29.27
N LEU A 915 22.70 49.72 -29.86
CA LEU A 915 23.13 49.03 -31.08
C LEU A 915 23.23 50.00 -32.27
N LYS A 916 22.28 50.93 -32.42
CA LYS A 916 22.31 51.97 -33.46
C LYS A 916 23.53 52.88 -33.29
N ILE A 917 23.73 53.48 -32.10
CA ILE A 917 24.88 54.33 -31.79
C ILE A 917 26.20 53.58 -32.02
N ARG A 918 26.29 52.31 -31.62
CA ARG A 918 27.46 51.46 -31.89
C ARG A 918 27.67 51.22 -33.39
N SER A 919 26.61 51.05 -34.18
CA SER A 919 26.70 50.89 -35.62
C SER A 919 27.14 52.17 -36.33
N GLU A 920 26.63 53.33 -35.90
CA GLU A 920 26.97 54.65 -36.41
C GLU A 920 28.42 55.02 -36.06
N ALA A 921 28.84 54.79 -34.81
CA ALA A 921 30.24 54.96 -34.39
C ALA A 921 31.19 54.04 -35.17
N ASN A 922 30.85 52.76 -35.33
CA ASN A 922 31.64 51.83 -36.15
C ASN A 922 31.64 52.19 -37.65
N GLN A 923 30.66 52.95 -38.14
CA GLN A 923 30.65 53.46 -39.51
C GLN A 923 31.48 54.74 -39.66
N GLN A 924 31.44 55.63 -38.66
CA GLN A 924 32.31 56.81 -38.58
C GLN A 924 33.79 56.43 -38.45
N ILE A 925 34.12 55.46 -37.59
CA ILE A 925 35.49 54.92 -37.45
C ILE A 925 35.98 54.40 -38.80
N ARG A 926 35.22 53.52 -39.49
CA ARG A 926 35.60 52.99 -40.80
C ARG A 926 35.68 54.06 -41.90
N ALA A 927 34.87 55.11 -41.84
CA ALA A 927 34.99 56.25 -42.74
C ALA A 927 36.29 57.04 -42.49
N HIS A 928 36.62 57.32 -41.23
CA HIS A 928 37.87 57.98 -40.84
C HIS A 928 39.10 57.14 -41.18
N GLU A 929 39.09 55.83 -40.91
CA GLU A 929 40.13 54.88 -41.33
C GLU A 929 40.34 54.92 -42.85
N GLN A 930 39.25 54.81 -43.63
CA GLN A 930 39.33 54.83 -45.09
C GLN A 930 39.83 56.17 -45.65
N ASP A 931 39.46 57.29 -45.04
CA ASP A 931 39.95 58.61 -45.44
C ASP A 931 41.38 58.89 -44.97
N LEU A 932 41.84 58.26 -43.88
CA LEU A 932 43.24 58.27 -43.47
C LEU A 932 44.10 57.46 -44.44
N CYS A 933 43.64 56.26 -44.85
CA CYS A 933 44.28 55.47 -45.89
C CYS A 933 44.35 56.24 -47.22
N LYS A 934 43.26 56.85 -47.69
CA LYS A 934 43.25 57.69 -48.91
C LYS A 934 44.16 58.92 -48.81
N LYS A 935 44.42 59.46 -47.61
CA LYS A 935 45.41 60.53 -47.43
C LYS A 935 46.82 59.99 -47.56
N HIS A 936 47.13 58.93 -46.83
CA HIS A 936 48.44 58.28 -46.88
C HIS A 936 48.78 57.75 -48.29
N GLU A 937 47.82 57.18 -49.01
CA GLU A 937 47.96 56.78 -50.42
C GLU A 937 48.31 57.97 -51.33
N ARG A 938 47.69 59.15 -51.12
CA ARG A 938 48.02 60.37 -51.86
C ARG A 938 49.38 60.92 -51.49
N GLU A 939 49.70 61.00 -50.20
CA GLU A 939 51.00 61.45 -49.69
C GLU A 939 52.13 60.57 -50.23
N MET A 940 51.95 59.25 -50.24
CA MET A 940 52.89 58.29 -50.84
C MET A 940 52.94 58.39 -52.36
N ALA A 941 51.82 58.66 -53.05
CA ALA A 941 51.81 58.89 -54.50
C ALA A 941 52.50 60.20 -54.88
N GLU A 942 52.32 61.27 -54.09
CA GLU A 942 52.95 62.57 -54.27
C GLU A 942 54.45 62.51 -53.97
N MET A 943 54.86 61.85 -52.89
CA MET A 943 56.28 61.59 -52.58
C MET A 943 56.94 60.76 -53.69
N ASN A 944 56.30 59.70 -54.17
CA ASN A 944 56.80 58.94 -55.32
C ASN A 944 56.84 59.80 -56.60
N ALA A 945 55.87 60.69 -56.84
CA ALA A 945 55.88 61.58 -57.99
C ALA A 945 56.98 62.66 -57.90
N MET A 946 57.29 63.17 -56.70
CA MET A 946 58.42 64.07 -56.47
C MET A 946 59.74 63.34 -56.66
N HIS A 947 59.93 62.19 -56.01
CA HIS A 947 61.15 61.39 -56.16
C HIS A 947 61.43 60.97 -57.61
N ASN A 948 60.38 60.60 -58.37
CA ASN A 948 60.51 60.33 -59.80
C ASN A 948 60.89 61.58 -60.60
N ARG A 949 60.33 62.77 -60.29
CA ARG A 949 60.72 64.04 -60.94
C ARG A 949 62.16 64.43 -60.61
N GLU A 950 62.59 64.29 -59.36
CA GLU A 950 63.97 64.56 -58.93
C GLU A 950 64.95 63.61 -59.61
N THR A 951 64.62 62.33 -59.69
CA THR A 951 65.41 61.33 -60.44
C THR A 951 65.47 61.66 -61.93
N GLN A 952 64.34 62.03 -62.54
CA GLN A 952 64.27 62.46 -63.94
C GLN A 952 65.11 63.73 -64.19
N ASN A 953 65.10 64.69 -63.26
CA ASN A 953 65.91 65.90 -63.32
C ASN A 953 67.40 65.58 -63.20
N MET A 954 67.81 64.75 -62.23
CA MET A 954 69.21 64.32 -62.09
C MET A 954 69.70 63.54 -63.31
N LEU A 955 68.87 62.69 -63.93
CA LEU A 955 69.18 62.04 -65.21
C LEU A 955 69.32 63.06 -66.36
N CYS A 956 68.45 64.08 -66.39
CA CYS A 956 68.53 65.15 -67.38
C CYS A 956 69.81 65.99 -67.23
N ASP A 957 70.20 66.35 -66.00
CA ASP A 957 71.40 67.12 -65.72
C ASP A 957 72.69 66.29 -65.87
N PHE A 958 72.65 64.99 -65.56
CA PHE A 958 73.71 64.03 -65.90
C PHE A 958 73.90 63.94 -67.41
N ASN A 959 72.81 63.85 -68.19
CA ASN A 959 72.88 63.81 -69.65
C ASN A 959 73.45 65.12 -70.23
N LYS A 960 73.01 66.29 -69.75
CA LYS A 960 73.61 67.59 -70.12
C LYS A 960 75.11 67.65 -69.80
N ALA A 961 75.52 67.17 -68.62
CA ALA A 961 76.92 67.10 -68.25
C ALA A 961 77.71 66.13 -69.15
N GLN A 962 77.12 64.99 -69.54
CA GLN A 962 77.71 64.03 -70.46
C GLN A 962 77.82 64.59 -71.89
N GLU A 963 76.85 65.38 -72.35
CA GLU A 963 76.88 66.10 -73.62
C GLU A 963 77.96 67.18 -73.62
N LEU A 964 78.02 68.03 -72.59
CA LEU A 964 79.11 69.02 -72.43
C LEU A 964 80.50 68.36 -72.36
N LEU A 965 80.61 67.15 -71.79
CA LEU A 965 81.84 66.37 -71.82
C LEU A 965 82.15 65.81 -73.22
N LYS A 966 81.16 65.31 -73.97
CA LYS A 966 81.32 64.89 -75.38
C LYS A 966 81.74 66.05 -76.26
N ASP A 967 81.05 67.18 -76.19
CA ASP A 967 81.38 68.41 -76.95
C ASP A 967 82.81 68.88 -76.65
N LYS A 968 83.22 68.83 -75.38
CA LYS A 968 84.59 69.17 -74.98
C LYS A 968 85.62 68.16 -75.49
N ILE A 969 85.30 66.86 -75.51
CA ILE A 969 86.14 65.83 -76.12
C ILE A 969 86.26 66.06 -77.63
N SER A 970 85.16 66.31 -78.34
CA SER A 970 85.17 66.59 -79.79
C SER A 970 85.89 67.89 -80.13
N ALA A 971 85.74 68.94 -79.32
CA ALA A 971 86.52 70.19 -79.47
C ALA A 971 88.02 69.95 -79.24
N LEU A 972 88.40 69.11 -78.27
CA LEU A 972 89.79 68.70 -78.05
C LEU A 972 90.32 67.81 -79.19
N GLN A 973 89.50 66.94 -79.77
CA GLN A 973 89.85 66.14 -80.94
C GLN A 973 90.08 67.01 -82.18
N VAL A 974 89.19 67.96 -82.48
CA VAL A 974 89.35 68.91 -83.60
C VAL A 974 90.56 69.83 -83.38
N LEU A 975 90.86 70.23 -82.14
CA LEU A 975 92.09 70.96 -81.82
C LEU A 975 93.34 70.09 -82.00
N LEU A 976 93.29 68.82 -81.58
CA LEU A 976 94.40 67.87 -81.74
C LEU A 976 94.68 67.60 -83.23
N GLU A 977 93.66 67.22 -84.00
CA GLU A 977 93.71 67.00 -85.44
C GLU A 977 94.19 68.26 -86.18
N GLY A 978 93.67 69.44 -85.80
CA GLY A 978 94.13 70.73 -86.30
C GLY A 978 95.54 71.14 -85.86
N THR A 979 96.16 70.49 -84.87
CA THR A 979 97.59 70.60 -84.56
C THR A 979 98.44 69.53 -85.26
N GLU A 980 97.91 68.32 -85.46
CA GLU A 980 98.55 67.29 -86.27
C GLU A 980 98.67 67.73 -87.73
N ASP A 981 97.63 68.32 -88.33
CA ASP A 981 97.70 68.86 -89.69
C ASP A 981 98.68 70.03 -89.81
N LYS A 982 98.82 70.87 -88.78
CA LYS A 982 99.86 71.94 -88.73
C LYS A 982 101.26 71.37 -88.56
N PHE A 983 101.40 70.18 -87.98
CA PHE A 983 102.67 69.48 -87.84
C PHE A 983 103.04 68.74 -89.14
N ARG A 984 102.07 68.06 -89.78
CA ARG A 984 102.22 67.33 -91.05
C ARG A 984 102.46 68.26 -92.23
N ASN A 985 101.73 69.37 -92.30
CA ASN A 985 101.86 70.40 -93.36
C ASN A 985 102.82 71.53 -92.98
N ARG A 986 103.78 71.27 -92.07
CA ARG A 986 104.79 72.25 -91.68
C ARG A 986 105.77 72.47 -92.84
N GLU A 987 105.92 73.72 -93.26
CA GLU A 987 106.93 74.12 -94.24
C GLU A 987 108.34 73.73 -93.77
N SER A 988 109.14 73.16 -94.68
CA SER A 988 110.55 72.83 -94.44
C SER A 988 111.34 74.08 -94.06
N ARG A 989 112.33 73.96 -93.18
CA ARG A 989 113.06 75.14 -92.68
C ARG A 989 113.86 75.77 -93.81
N PRO A 990 114.15 77.08 -93.75
CA PRO A 990 115.09 77.70 -94.69
C PRO A 990 116.46 77.01 -94.66
N GLU A 991 116.88 76.53 -93.49
CA GLU A 991 118.05 75.63 -93.30
C GLU A 991 117.96 74.37 -94.18
N ASP A 992 116.85 73.62 -94.09
CA ASP A 992 116.64 72.37 -94.83
C ASP A 992 116.59 72.64 -96.35
N LEU A 993 115.91 73.71 -96.77
CA LEU A 993 115.78 74.10 -98.18
C LEU A 993 117.12 74.56 -98.78
N GLN A 994 117.93 75.30 -98.03
CA GLN A 994 119.27 75.70 -98.45
C GLN A 994 120.20 74.49 -98.58
N VAL A 995 120.21 73.59 -97.58
CA VAL A 995 121.00 72.34 -97.64
C VAL A 995 120.56 71.45 -98.81
N ILE A 996 119.25 71.37 -99.12
CA ILE A 996 118.75 70.65 -100.29
C ILE A 996 119.19 71.29 -101.62
N ALA A 997 119.33 72.61 -101.68
CA ALA A 997 119.88 73.30 -102.86
C ALA A 997 121.39 73.02 -103.01
N GLU A 998 122.18 73.28 -101.96
CA GLU A 998 123.63 73.05 -101.94
C GLU A 998 123.99 71.58 -102.26
N LEU A 999 123.22 70.61 -101.72
CA LEU A 999 123.41 69.19 -102.05
C LEU A 999 123.06 68.85 -103.51
N LYS A 1000 122.04 69.48 -104.11
CA LYS A 1000 121.71 69.27 -105.53
C LYS A 1000 122.81 69.81 -106.43
N ASP A 1001 123.28 71.03 -106.15
CA ASP A 1001 124.36 71.65 -106.91
C ASP A 1001 125.64 70.81 -106.81
N MET A 1002 126.04 70.39 -105.59
CA MET A 1002 127.17 69.47 -105.37
C MET A 1002 127.03 68.12 -106.10
N VAL A 1003 125.82 67.57 -106.23
CA VAL A 1003 125.59 66.34 -107.00
C VAL A 1003 125.84 66.61 -108.48
N THR A 1004 125.27 67.68 -109.06
CA THR A 1004 125.48 68.02 -110.48
C THR A 1004 126.94 68.32 -110.81
N GLU A 1005 127.67 69.01 -109.93
CA GLU A 1005 129.13 69.21 -110.08
C GLU A 1005 129.87 67.87 -110.13
N ARG A 1006 129.60 66.96 -109.18
CA ARG A 1006 130.28 65.66 -109.11
C ARG A 1006 129.94 64.75 -110.28
N GLU A 1007 128.70 64.73 -110.75
CA GLU A 1007 128.32 64.00 -111.96
C GLU A 1007 129.07 64.54 -113.19
N SER A 1008 129.22 65.87 -113.30
CA SER A 1008 130.00 66.48 -114.39
C SER A 1008 131.50 66.13 -114.32
N LEU A 1009 132.06 66.03 -113.10
CA LEU A 1009 133.48 65.73 -112.88
C LEU A 1009 133.79 64.25 -113.14
N VAL A 1010 132.93 63.34 -112.66
CA VAL A 1010 133.04 61.89 -112.93
C VAL A 1010 132.98 61.62 -114.43
N LYS A 1011 132.12 62.32 -115.17
CA LYS A 1011 132.01 62.16 -116.62
C LYS A 1011 133.32 62.50 -117.35
N LYS A 1012 133.95 63.63 -117.03
CA LYS A 1012 135.27 64.01 -117.58
C LYS A 1012 136.34 62.95 -117.29
N LEU A 1013 136.45 62.53 -116.03
CA LEU A 1013 137.45 61.55 -115.59
C LEU A 1013 137.30 60.17 -116.27
N VAL A 1014 136.07 59.78 -116.67
CA VAL A 1014 135.82 58.57 -117.45
C VAL A 1014 136.32 58.71 -118.89
N ASP A 1015 136.08 59.86 -119.53
CA ASP A 1015 136.53 60.12 -120.90
C ASP A 1015 138.06 60.28 -120.97
N ASP A 1016 138.68 61.03 -120.04
CA ASP A 1016 140.14 61.22 -119.93
C ASP A 1016 140.86 59.87 -119.74
N LYS A 1017 140.36 59.01 -118.83
CA LYS A 1017 140.89 57.65 -118.63
C LYS A 1017 140.88 56.84 -119.93
N LYS A 1018 139.83 56.98 -120.74
CA LYS A 1018 139.65 56.26 -122.00
C LYS A 1018 140.65 56.71 -123.07
N PHE A 1019 141.01 58.00 -123.07
CA PHE A 1019 142.06 58.55 -123.92
C PHE A 1019 143.44 58.00 -123.55
N TYR A 1020 143.85 58.12 -122.27
CA TYR A 1020 145.19 57.68 -121.84
C TYR A 1020 145.42 56.17 -121.98
N GLN A 1021 144.38 55.35 -121.81
CA GLN A 1021 144.48 53.90 -122.06
C GLN A 1021 144.78 53.55 -123.53
N LEU A 1022 144.46 54.42 -124.50
CA LEU A 1022 144.80 54.22 -125.91
C LEU A 1022 146.18 54.78 -126.29
N GLU A 1023 146.65 55.83 -125.60
CA GLU A 1023 147.98 56.38 -125.87
C GLU A 1023 149.14 55.56 -125.26
N LEU A 1024 148.99 55.03 -124.04
CA LEU A 1024 150.04 54.19 -123.43
C LEU A 1024 150.38 52.97 -124.30
N VAL A 1025 149.37 52.22 -124.74
CA VAL A 1025 149.53 50.96 -125.51
C VAL A 1025 150.32 51.19 -126.81
N ASN A 1026 150.16 52.33 -127.48
CA ASN A 1026 150.84 52.66 -128.72
C ASN A 1026 152.24 53.28 -128.55
N ARG A 1027 152.72 53.51 -127.32
CA ARG A 1027 154.08 54.03 -127.05
C ARG A 1027 154.94 53.14 -126.16
N GLU A 1028 154.37 52.40 -125.20
CA GLU A 1028 155.11 51.31 -124.51
C GLU A 1028 155.62 50.26 -125.51
N THR A 1029 154.86 49.99 -126.57
CA THR A 1029 155.24 49.08 -127.67
C THR A 1029 156.49 49.52 -128.44
N ASN A 1030 156.90 50.79 -128.35
CA ASN A 1030 158.21 51.26 -128.82
C ASN A 1030 159.25 51.34 -127.70
N PHE A 1031 158.88 51.80 -126.51
CA PHE A 1031 159.85 52.09 -125.43
C PHE A 1031 160.29 50.86 -124.64
N ASN A 1032 159.44 49.85 -124.46
CA ASN A 1032 159.77 48.63 -123.72
C ASN A 1032 160.66 47.66 -124.53
N LYS A 1033 161.09 48.07 -125.73
CA LYS A 1033 162.25 47.50 -126.43
C LYS A 1033 163.58 47.93 -125.80
N VAL A 1034 163.56 48.90 -124.88
CA VAL A 1034 164.74 49.49 -124.24
C VAL A 1034 164.94 48.96 -122.82
N PHE A 1035 163.96 49.05 -121.89
CA PHE A 1035 164.06 48.47 -120.54
C PHE A 1035 162.73 47.94 -119.96
N ASN A 1036 162.82 46.93 -119.08
CA ASN A 1036 161.68 46.22 -118.44
C ASN A 1036 161.33 46.78 -117.05
N THR A 1037 160.03 46.90 -116.69
CA THR A 1037 159.40 46.16 -115.56
C THR A 1037 157.89 46.47 -115.34
N SER A 1038 157.15 45.42 -114.95
CA SER A 1038 155.89 45.32 -114.14
C SER A 1038 155.22 46.59 -113.56
N PRO A 1039 153.86 46.67 -113.49
CA PRO A 1039 153.11 45.93 -112.44
C PRO A 1039 151.67 45.46 -112.80
N ASN A 1040 150.88 45.07 -111.78
CA ASN A 1040 149.55 44.43 -111.84
C ASN A 1040 148.70 44.82 -110.58
N VAL A 1041 147.42 44.37 -110.51
CA VAL A 1041 146.52 44.28 -109.30
C VAL A 1041 145.78 45.56 -108.82
N GLY A 1042 144.52 45.44 -108.33
CA GLY A 1042 143.95 46.43 -107.37
C GLY A 1042 142.41 46.56 -107.19
N VAL A 1043 141.81 45.81 -106.26
CA VAL A 1043 140.38 45.73 -105.81
C VAL A 1043 139.85 46.95 -104.99
N ILE A 1044 138.51 47.23 -104.96
CA ILE A 1044 137.64 47.83 -103.87
C ILE A 1044 136.22 48.20 -104.45
N ASN A 1045 135.00 48.11 -103.86
CA ASN A 1045 134.36 47.82 -102.53
C ASN A 1045 133.98 49.07 -101.65
N PRO A 1046 133.12 49.06 -100.58
CA PRO A 1046 131.82 48.41 -100.23
C PRO A 1046 130.64 49.42 -99.96
N LEU A 1047 129.38 48.98 -99.66
CA LEU A 1047 128.49 49.53 -98.57
C LEU A 1047 127.10 48.82 -98.39
N ILE A 1048 126.61 48.75 -97.13
CA ILE A 1048 125.31 48.17 -96.67
C ILE A 1048 124.88 48.89 -95.36
N LYS A 1049 123.58 49.13 -95.09
CA LYS A 1049 122.88 48.91 -93.76
C LYS A 1049 121.37 49.28 -93.76
N PRO A 1050 120.58 48.84 -92.74
CA PRO A 1050 119.11 48.86 -92.75
C PRO A 1050 118.46 49.79 -91.71
N SER A 1051 117.13 49.92 -91.79
CA SER A 1051 116.16 49.53 -90.74
C SER A 1051 114.79 49.28 -91.38
#